data_AF-A0AAD7EG47-F1
#
_entry.id   AF-A0AAD7EG47-F1
#
_cell.length_a   1.000
_cell.length_b   1.000
_cell.length_c   1.000
_cell.angle_alpha   90.00
_cell.angle_beta   90.00
_cell.angle_gamma   90.00
#
_symmetry.space_group_name_H-M   'P 1'
#
loop_
_entity.id
_entity.type
_entity.pdbx_description
1 polymer ?
#
loop_
_entity_poly.entity_id
_entity_poly.type
_entity_poly.pdbx_seq_one_letter_code
_entity_poly.pdbx_strand_id
1 'polypeptide(L)'
;MTSKCKVQCDGIPVFKRLSGGASYGKQFFISCSKWTSAQKFEHHYLSIPNNVDEDILRIAMDNSGRLPTAPTVNEMCALTVYPRIGKHLKTCPYMHIINGQIKSGRLVQCKCEAMMIIFTPVNPPPAAPHKALVIVRGPHNHPAHPKAKPSTSAQYLLGQAIDAAGSLGLTVNKLLNAPSTTLIYGGERVSTSSPADMNTRKVMDLINKKKEDGSSSGNGLGRYLGLVHHFTKEASLLPVDQYLHTTMAKNGFRLAITMHPQIVLLIHQVLSINIDFTFERVEGNIDGWEVASMSDRFKQCSSEDLDFLSLPRLIELTRTYFCEFVLRHENSRSITAICELSPGDYQVTDINPLKSACRYSIPCGFSVRVERAYSRRILRRIEVMLFDTIARVTGKPLKLAPFFPDAKCRIVMLDREVPQALGLGNFLVGYNDPEVSGINSRNPIQLLEYCLRTCSIHFERHIDELPRNIPRTVIMRLKSIMSLDAQHEIDAWHDFCAAQVHNDIKNWYAHKRANPWILPSVNKFLSAITNESWDITPNHSNLVETAHASRNAETSIGVGLLTAILQSQLRDNAKAAELLQIEQKGVMRKRWNGVGEREKLSAQRKVWRMRKSAIRTDQLTSFESLKAERSSSIEENKASVQREKIFQSEIKSLQDDMKLDTHRSDLQEQINILSREIDEEKDARRAWRLRQTEIDLELERFRKGPLAGVRISGRRPTGRPLEDETAIYIGVLEMLLISHQIL
;
A
#
# COMPACT_ATOMS: atom_id res chain seq x y z
N MET A 1 7.04 37.62 -30.83
CA MET A 1 7.30 37.54 -29.38
C MET A 1 5.99 37.23 -28.69
N THR A 2 5.85 36.08 -28.04
CA THR A 2 4.68 35.79 -27.20
C THR A 2 4.75 36.62 -25.94
N SER A 3 3.73 37.43 -25.66
CA SER A 3 3.67 38.28 -24.48
C SER A 3 3.85 37.45 -23.20
N LYS A 4 4.70 37.93 -22.28
CA LYS A 4 4.84 37.38 -20.92
C LYS A 4 3.87 38.00 -19.91
N CYS A 5 2.93 38.84 -20.37
CA CYS A 5 1.87 39.36 -19.50
C CYS A 5 0.84 38.25 -19.23
N LYS A 6 0.12 38.34 -18.10
CA LYS A 6 -0.94 37.38 -17.78
C LYS A 6 -2.18 37.57 -18.66
N VAL A 7 -2.30 38.74 -19.27
CA VAL A 7 -3.31 39.09 -20.26
C VAL A 7 -2.71 39.07 -21.66
N GLN A 8 -3.57 38.82 -22.66
CA GLN A 8 -3.16 38.95 -24.05
C GLN A 8 -2.81 40.41 -24.33
N CYS A 9 -1.52 40.65 -24.60
CA CYS A 9 -0.94 41.98 -24.65
C CYS A 9 0.05 42.04 -25.81
N ASP A 10 -0.04 43.12 -26.58
CA ASP A 10 0.85 43.58 -27.65
C ASP A 10 1.88 44.62 -27.12
N GLY A 11 1.88 44.89 -25.82
CA GLY A 11 2.78 45.85 -25.21
C GLY A 11 4.25 45.40 -25.24
N ILE A 12 5.15 46.37 -25.40
CA ILE A 12 6.60 46.17 -25.46
C ILE A 12 7.24 46.42 -24.09
N PRO A 13 8.37 45.79 -23.77
CA PRO A 13 9.11 46.08 -22.54
C PRO A 13 9.69 47.50 -22.59
N VAL A 14 9.45 48.28 -21.54
CA VAL A 14 9.92 49.66 -21.39
C VAL A 14 10.47 49.90 -19.99
N PHE A 15 11.43 50.82 -19.89
CA PHE A 15 11.87 51.38 -18.61
C PHE A 15 10.83 52.39 -18.10
N LYS A 16 10.23 52.16 -16.93
CA LYS A 16 9.34 53.14 -16.25
C LYS A 16 9.96 53.63 -14.96
N ARG A 17 9.77 54.91 -14.65
CA ARG A 17 10.26 55.54 -13.42
C ARG A 17 9.39 55.14 -12.23
N LEU A 18 10.00 54.91 -11.08
CA LEU A 18 9.28 54.64 -9.82
C LEU A 18 8.57 55.92 -9.34
N SER A 19 7.29 55.81 -8.98
CA SER A 19 6.46 56.95 -8.55
C SER A 19 6.79 57.48 -7.15
N GLY A 20 7.44 56.67 -6.30
CA GLY A 20 7.78 57.00 -4.92
C GLY A 20 9.24 57.43 -4.70
N GLY A 21 9.98 57.74 -5.77
CA GLY A 21 11.43 57.98 -5.69
C GLY A 21 12.27 56.70 -5.82
N ALA A 22 13.58 56.83 -5.65
CA ALA A 22 14.50 55.71 -5.81
C ALA A 22 14.27 54.65 -4.71
N SER A 23 14.11 53.38 -5.11
CA SER A 23 14.00 52.25 -4.20
C SER A 23 15.26 51.40 -4.33
N TYR A 24 15.95 51.14 -3.22
CA TYR A 24 17.21 50.39 -3.18
C TYR A 24 18.28 50.89 -4.17
N GLY A 25 18.35 52.22 -4.37
CA GLY A 25 19.30 52.86 -5.28
C GLY A 25 18.95 52.74 -6.78
N LYS A 26 17.76 52.25 -7.13
CA LYS A 26 17.26 52.19 -8.51
C LYS A 26 16.14 53.20 -8.72
N GLN A 27 16.16 53.90 -9.85
CA GLN A 27 15.16 54.93 -10.18
C GLN A 27 14.05 54.41 -11.09
N PHE A 28 14.28 53.29 -11.76
CA PHE A 28 13.42 52.70 -12.77
C PHE A 28 13.18 51.20 -12.52
N PHE A 29 12.19 50.68 -13.22
CA PHE A 29 11.87 49.26 -13.30
C PHE A 29 11.48 48.91 -14.73
N ILE A 30 11.57 47.63 -15.10
CA ILE A 30 11.16 47.15 -16.41
C ILE A 30 9.68 46.75 -16.33
N SER A 31 8.87 47.28 -17.23
CA SER A 31 7.45 46.98 -17.31
C SER A 31 6.95 46.88 -18.73
N CYS A 32 5.74 46.34 -18.89
CA CYS A 32 5.03 46.45 -20.15
C CYS A 32 4.64 47.92 -20.44
N SER A 33 4.68 48.36 -21.70
CA SER A 33 4.24 49.71 -22.10
C SER A 33 2.82 50.02 -21.64
N LYS A 34 1.92 49.02 -21.73
CA LYS A 34 0.51 49.09 -21.29
C LYS A 34 0.31 48.93 -19.77
N TRP A 35 1.38 48.73 -19.00
CA TRP A 35 1.29 48.61 -17.54
C TRP A 35 0.76 49.90 -16.91
N THR A 36 -0.25 49.79 -16.06
CA THR A 36 -0.79 50.87 -15.22
C THR A 36 -0.84 50.43 -13.75
N SER A 37 -0.88 51.38 -12.81
CA SER A 37 -0.99 51.07 -11.38
C SER A 37 -2.26 50.29 -11.04
N ALA A 38 -3.37 50.55 -11.74
CA ALA A 38 -4.63 49.84 -11.61
C ALA A 38 -4.53 48.37 -12.03
N GLN A 39 -3.73 48.06 -13.05
CA GLN A 39 -3.58 46.72 -13.62
C GLN A 39 -2.21 46.09 -13.34
N LYS A 40 -1.62 46.44 -12.18
CA LYS A 40 -0.22 46.08 -11.85
C LYS A 40 0.09 44.58 -11.84
N PHE A 41 -0.92 43.73 -11.65
CA PHE A 41 -0.78 42.28 -11.58
C PHE A 41 -1.11 41.57 -12.90
N GLU A 42 -1.71 42.28 -13.87
CA GLU A 42 -2.09 41.75 -15.19
C GLU A 42 -0.94 41.90 -16.19
N HIS A 43 -0.19 43.00 -16.08
CA HIS A 43 0.96 43.31 -16.92
C HIS A 43 2.29 42.98 -16.23
N HIS A 44 3.32 42.69 -17.03
CA HIS A 44 4.63 42.32 -16.52
C HIS A 44 5.31 43.49 -15.78
N TYR A 45 5.86 43.20 -14.62
CA TYR A 45 6.61 44.11 -13.75
C TYR A 45 7.86 43.37 -13.26
N LEU A 46 9.04 43.96 -13.46
CA LEU A 46 10.32 43.40 -13.04
C LEU A 46 11.17 44.50 -12.38
N SER A 47 11.46 44.32 -11.08
CA SER A 47 12.40 45.17 -10.35
C SER A 47 13.84 44.90 -10.79
N ILE A 48 14.64 45.95 -10.96
CA ILE A 48 16.06 45.83 -11.31
C ILE A 48 16.86 45.44 -10.06
N PRO A 49 17.64 44.33 -10.07
CA PRO A 49 18.46 43.94 -8.93
C PRO A 49 19.54 44.97 -8.58
N ASN A 50 19.91 45.06 -7.30
CA ASN A 50 20.87 46.05 -6.80
C ASN A 50 22.23 45.99 -7.51
N ASN A 51 22.69 44.79 -7.86
CA ASN A 51 23.97 44.52 -8.51
C ASN A 51 23.99 44.76 -10.03
N VAL A 52 22.90 45.27 -10.62
CA VAL A 52 22.82 45.59 -12.05
C VAL A 52 22.93 47.09 -12.24
N ASP A 53 23.87 47.54 -13.05
CA ASP A 53 23.99 48.94 -13.43
C ASP A 53 22.80 49.35 -14.30
N GLU A 54 22.06 50.36 -13.81
CA GLU A 54 20.79 50.81 -14.41
C GLU A 54 21.01 51.54 -15.73
N ASP A 55 22.12 52.28 -15.86
CA ASP A 55 22.46 53.02 -17.06
C ASP A 55 22.93 52.08 -18.17
N ILE A 56 23.76 51.09 -17.84
CA ILE A 56 24.21 50.06 -18.79
C ILE A 56 23.02 49.23 -19.29
N LEU A 57 22.09 48.85 -18.40
CA LEU A 57 20.91 48.08 -18.76
C LEU A 57 19.97 48.89 -19.68
N ARG A 58 19.80 50.19 -19.43
CA ARG A 58 19.04 51.10 -20.28
C ARG A 58 19.65 51.19 -21.67
N ILE A 59 20.96 51.43 -21.76
CA ILE A 59 21.70 51.49 -23.03
C ILE A 59 21.55 50.18 -23.82
N ALA A 60 21.60 49.03 -23.14
CA ALA A 60 21.42 47.73 -23.78
C ALA A 60 19.99 47.53 -24.30
N MET A 61 18.97 47.99 -23.57
CA MET A 61 17.57 47.91 -24.02
C MET A 61 17.30 48.85 -25.21
N ASP A 62 17.83 50.07 -25.18
CA ASP A 62 17.63 51.07 -26.23
C ASP A 62 18.38 50.70 -27.54
N ASN A 63 19.54 50.05 -27.42
CA ASN A 63 20.37 49.66 -28.58
C ASN A 63 20.23 48.20 -29.00
N SER A 64 19.06 47.58 -28.79
CA SER A 64 18.78 46.19 -29.22
C SER A 64 19.85 45.17 -28.76
N GLY A 65 20.36 45.33 -27.55
CA GLY A 65 21.37 44.47 -26.94
C GLY A 65 22.82 44.76 -27.33
N ARG A 66 23.11 45.93 -27.93
CA ARG A 66 24.48 46.42 -28.15
C ARG A 66 24.96 47.28 -27.00
N LEU A 67 26.17 46.98 -26.51
CA LEU A 67 26.86 47.74 -25.48
C LEU A 67 27.91 48.67 -26.13
N PRO A 68 28.10 49.92 -25.66
CA PRO A 68 28.95 50.91 -26.34
C PRO A 68 30.43 50.54 -26.37
N THR A 69 30.92 49.90 -25.32
CA THR A 69 32.35 49.58 -25.09
C THR A 69 32.52 48.27 -24.32
N ALA A 70 31.86 47.20 -24.77
CA ALA A 70 32.01 45.88 -24.13
C ALA A 70 33.08 45.03 -24.84
N PRO A 71 34.07 44.48 -24.10
CA PRO A 71 34.97 43.48 -24.66
C PRO A 71 34.17 42.25 -25.10
N THR A 72 34.69 41.52 -26.09
CA THR A 72 34.14 40.21 -26.43
C THR A 72 34.35 39.27 -25.22
N VAL A 73 33.25 38.77 -24.66
CA VAL A 73 33.25 37.85 -23.51
C VAL A 73 32.67 36.53 -23.95
N ASN A 74 33.38 35.43 -23.67
CA ASN A 74 33.05 34.06 -24.06
C ASN A 74 33.06 33.80 -25.58
N GLU A 75 34.07 34.32 -26.30
CA GLU A 75 34.31 34.00 -27.73
C GLU A 75 34.54 32.49 -27.92
N MET A 76 35.39 31.91 -27.07
CA MET A 76 35.60 30.46 -26.97
C MET A 76 34.92 29.93 -25.71
N CYS A 77 33.73 29.35 -25.86
CA CYS A 77 32.97 28.80 -24.74
C CYS A 77 33.37 27.35 -24.47
N ALA A 78 33.94 27.09 -23.30
CA ALA A 78 34.31 25.74 -22.87
C ALA A 78 33.11 24.88 -22.39
N LEU A 79 31.88 25.34 -22.62
CA LEU A 79 30.69 24.61 -22.21
C LEU A 79 30.53 23.32 -23.02
N THR A 80 30.69 22.18 -22.35
CA THR A 80 30.34 20.86 -22.89
C THR A 80 29.11 20.34 -22.15
N VAL A 81 28.09 19.92 -22.89
CA VAL A 81 26.84 19.36 -22.32
C VAL A 81 26.66 17.91 -22.74
N TYR A 82 26.05 17.12 -21.86
CA TYR A 82 25.82 15.70 -22.12
C TYR A 82 24.91 15.51 -23.36
N PRO A 83 25.14 14.51 -24.24
CA PRO A 83 24.38 14.34 -25.48
C PRO A 83 22.85 14.23 -25.31
N ARG A 84 22.38 13.69 -24.18
CA ARG A 84 20.93 13.62 -23.87
C ARG A 84 20.31 15.01 -23.64
N ILE A 85 21.07 15.98 -23.13
CA ILE A 85 20.61 17.35 -22.89
C ILE A 85 20.65 18.15 -24.18
N GLY A 86 21.70 17.97 -24.99
CA GLY A 86 21.87 18.67 -26.29
C GLY A 86 20.74 18.41 -27.31
N LYS A 87 19.94 17.35 -27.13
CA LYS A 87 18.71 17.14 -27.94
C LYS A 87 17.63 18.19 -27.68
N HIS A 88 17.56 18.73 -26.47
CA HIS A 88 16.54 19.70 -26.05
C HIS A 88 17.11 21.12 -25.95
N LEU A 89 18.39 21.25 -25.60
CA LEU A 89 19.09 22.52 -25.49
C LEU A 89 19.90 22.78 -26.76
N LYS A 90 19.38 23.64 -27.65
CA LYS A 90 20.05 24.01 -28.92
C LYS A 90 20.96 25.25 -28.77
N THR A 91 20.72 26.06 -27.75
CA THR A 91 21.44 27.30 -27.48
C THR A 91 22.19 27.22 -26.14
N CYS A 92 23.33 27.90 -26.05
CA CYS A 92 24.08 28.04 -24.82
C CYS A 92 23.22 28.78 -23.77
N PRO A 93 23.16 28.30 -22.52
CA PRO A 93 22.47 28.99 -21.43
C PRO A 93 23.21 30.23 -20.96
N TYR A 94 24.51 30.36 -21.27
CA TYR A 94 25.28 31.56 -21.01
C TYR A 94 25.12 32.55 -22.16
N MET A 95 25.02 33.83 -21.82
CA MET A 95 25.04 34.90 -22.80
C MET A 95 26.49 35.15 -23.25
N HIS A 96 26.67 35.42 -24.53
CA HIS A 96 27.95 35.74 -25.13
C HIS A 96 27.90 37.19 -25.59
N ILE A 97 28.97 37.93 -25.36
CA ILE A 97 29.13 39.27 -25.92
C ILE A 97 30.11 39.09 -27.07
N ILE A 98 29.63 39.20 -28.31
CA ILE A 98 30.46 39.05 -29.50
C ILE A 98 30.42 40.39 -30.23
N ASN A 99 31.57 41.08 -30.31
CA ASN A 99 31.71 42.40 -30.92
C ASN A 99 30.69 43.42 -30.35
N GLY A 100 30.60 43.50 -29.02
CA GLY A 100 29.68 44.41 -28.32
C GLY A 100 28.20 44.03 -28.37
N GLN A 101 27.81 42.94 -29.06
CA GLN A 101 26.42 42.48 -29.13
C GLN A 101 26.19 41.26 -28.23
N ILE A 102 25.15 41.33 -27.41
CA ILE A 102 24.71 40.22 -26.56
C ILE A 102 23.96 39.18 -27.42
N LYS A 103 24.49 37.96 -27.54
CA LYS A 103 23.92 36.83 -28.30
C LYS A 103 23.90 35.53 -27.48
N SER A 104 23.02 34.60 -27.82
CA SER A 104 23.07 33.23 -27.33
C SER A 104 23.93 32.36 -28.25
N GLY A 105 24.89 31.62 -27.70
CA GLY A 105 25.73 30.69 -28.47
C GLY A 105 24.93 29.49 -28.99
N ARG A 106 25.42 28.80 -30.02
CA ARG A 106 24.81 27.56 -30.55
C ARG A 106 25.61 26.35 -30.09
N LEU A 107 24.93 25.32 -29.60
CA LEU A 107 25.55 24.05 -29.24
C LEU A 107 25.75 23.17 -30.49
N VAL A 108 26.95 22.57 -30.62
CA VAL A 108 27.34 21.70 -31.73
C VAL A 108 27.61 20.28 -31.20
N GLN A 109 27.17 19.26 -31.93
CA GLN A 109 27.36 17.86 -31.53
C GLN A 109 28.69 17.31 -32.08
N CYS A 110 29.59 16.90 -31.18
CA CYS A 110 30.82 16.17 -31.53
C CYS A 110 30.61 14.66 -31.36
N LYS A 111 30.99 13.84 -32.35
CA LYS A 111 30.89 12.36 -32.26
C LYS A 111 32.11 11.78 -31.55
N CYS A 112 31.91 10.76 -30.71
CA CYS A 112 32.98 10.03 -30.02
C CYS A 112 33.28 8.70 -30.71
N GLU A 113 34.57 8.38 -30.88
CA GLU A 113 35.05 7.15 -31.54
C GLU A 113 35.28 5.97 -30.57
N ALA A 114 35.15 6.19 -29.26
CA ALA A 114 35.34 5.14 -28.26
C ALA A 114 34.21 4.10 -28.29
N MET A 115 34.55 2.80 -28.23
CA MET A 115 33.64 1.67 -28.28
C MET A 115 33.85 0.69 -27.12
N MET A 116 32.78 0.03 -26.67
CA MET A 116 32.80 -1.00 -25.63
C MET A 116 32.22 -2.30 -26.17
N ILE A 117 32.97 -3.39 -26.03
CA ILE A 117 32.59 -4.76 -26.43
C ILE A 117 32.38 -5.56 -25.15
N ILE A 118 31.22 -6.21 -25.01
CA ILE A 118 30.86 -6.99 -23.81
C ILE A 118 30.63 -8.46 -24.23
N PHE A 119 31.40 -9.37 -23.67
CA PHE A 119 31.20 -10.82 -23.81
C PHE A 119 30.49 -11.36 -22.58
N THR A 120 29.36 -12.03 -22.80
CA THR A 120 28.56 -12.63 -21.73
C THR A 120 28.58 -14.15 -21.88
N PRO A 121 28.84 -14.94 -20.82
CA PRO A 121 28.85 -16.39 -20.91
C PRO A 121 27.44 -16.95 -21.11
N VAL A 122 27.30 -17.88 -22.05
CA VAL A 122 26.05 -18.60 -22.33
C VAL A 122 26.05 -19.90 -21.51
N ASN A 123 25.00 -20.12 -20.72
CA ASN A 123 24.79 -21.30 -19.85
C ASN A 123 25.90 -21.56 -18.80
N PRO A 124 26.18 -20.62 -17.88
CA PRO A 124 27.13 -20.88 -16.81
C PRO A 124 26.58 -21.91 -15.79
N PRO A 125 27.45 -22.78 -15.22
CA PRO A 125 27.07 -23.73 -14.17
C PRO A 125 26.50 -23.02 -12.92
N PRO A 126 25.64 -23.67 -12.11
CA PRO A 126 24.99 -23.06 -10.94
C PRO A 126 25.96 -22.48 -9.89
N ALA A 127 27.19 -22.98 -9.86
CA ALA A 127 28.24 -22.57 -8.93
C ALA A 127 29.21 -21.51 -9.51
N ALA A 128 29.10 -21.17 -10.80
CA ALA A 128 30.02 -20.23 -11.44
C ALA A 128 29.50 -18.78 -11.35
N PRO A 129 30.34 -17.80 -11.00
CA PRO A 129 29.90 -16.41 -10.95
C PRO A 129 29.61 -15.91 -12.38
N HIS A 130 28.41 -15.38 -12.58
CA HIS A 130 27.98 -14.74 -13.83
C HIS A 130 28.80 -13.46 -14.09
N LYS A 131 30.02 -13.60 -14.61
CA LYS A 131 30.91 -12.48 -14.93
C LYS A 131 30.94 -12.27 -16.45
N ALA A 132 30.85 -11.02 -16.88
CA ALA A 132 31.02 -10.60 -18.27
C ALA A 132 32.43 -10.01 -18.47
N LEU A 133 33.04 -10.25 -19.63
CA LEU A 133 34.30 -9.61 -20.03
C LEU A 133 33.98 -8.34 -20.82
N VAL A 134 34.54 -7.21 -20.42
CA VAL A 134 34.33 -5.91 -21.08
C VAL A 134 35.67 -5.42 -21.65
N ILE A 135 35.72 -5.15 -22.95
CA ILE A 135 36.86 -4.58 -23.65
C ILE A 135 36.48 -3.20 -24.19
N VAL A 136 37.24 -2.16 -23.86
CA VAL A 136 37.05 -0.80 -24.38
C VAL A 136 38.14 -0.50 -25.41
N ARG A 137 37.78 0.05 -26.57
CA ARG A 137 38.70 0.46 -27.65
C ARG A 137 38.49 1.93 -28.03
N GLY A 138 39.57 2.61 -28.41
CA GLY A 138 39.56 3.99 -28.90
C GLY A 138 39.59 5.05 -27.78
N PRO A 139 40.40 6.13 -27.91
CA PRO A 139 40.42 7.23 -26.95
C PRO A 139 39.18 8.13 -27.08
N HIS A 140 38.69 8.69 -25.97
CA HIS A 140 37.63 9.70 -25.99
C HIS A 140 38.18 11.05 -26.49
N ASN A 141 37.47 11.70 -27.41
CA ASN A 141 37.79 13.04 -27.94
C ASN A 141 36.98 14.17 -27.24
N HIS A 142 36.41 13.87 -26.08
CA HIS A 142 35.67 14.82 -25.25
C HIS A 142 36.02 14.59 -23.78
N PRO A 143 35.93 15.64 -22.93
CA PRO A 143 36.09 15.48 -21.49
C PRO A 143 35.14 14.41 -20.95
N ALA A 144 35.60 13.62 -19.98
CA ALA A 144 34.75 12.66 -19.29
C ALA A 144 33.63 13.43 -18.57
N HIS A 145 32.40 13.36 -19.10
CA HIS A 145 31.25 13.95 -18.42
C HIS A 145 31.09 13.28 -17.04
N PRO A 146 30.68 14.02 -15.99
CA PRO A 146 30.64 13.56 -14.60
C PRO A 146 29.55 12.49 -14.34
N LYS A 147 29.75 11.32 -14.93
CA LYS A 147 29.13 10.03 -14.63
C LYS A 147 30.14 8.90 -14.80
N ALA A 148 31.44 9.17 -14.61
CA ALA A 148 32.37 8.10 -14.28
C ALA A 148 31.87 7.44 -12.99
N LYS A 149 31.64 6.12 -13.04
CA LYS A 149 31.41 5.33 -11.83
C LYS A 149 32.76 5.37 -11.08
N PRO A 150 32.80 5.86 -9.83
CA PRO A 150 34.07 5.93 -9.10
C PRO A 150 34.63 4.53 -8.95
N SER A 151 35.92 4.35 -9.28
CA SER A 151 36.62 3.09 -9.05
C SER A 151 36.66 2.78 -7.56
N THR A 152 36.83 1.50 -7.19
CA THR A 152 36.89 1.10 -5.79
C THR A 152 38.04 1.79 -5.05
N SER A 153 39.18 2.02 -5.72
CA SER A 153 40.32 2.75 -5.17
C SER A 153 40.01 4.24 -4.94
N ALA A 154 39.30 4.89 -5.86
CA ALA A 154 38.88 6.29 -5.69
C ALA A 154 37.89 6.44 -4.53
N GLN A 155 36.95 5.51 -4.39
CA GLN A 155 36.01 5.50 -3.26
C GLN A 155 36.73 5.36 -1.91
N TYR A 156 37.79 4.55 -1.88
CA TYR A 156 38.60 4.35 -0.68
C TYR A 156 39.41 5.60 -0.31
N LEU A 157 40.08 6.23 -1.28
CA LEU A 157 40.83 7.48 -1.08
C LEU A 157 39.93 8.63 -0.62
N LEU A 158 38.76 8.80 -1.25
CA LEU A 158 37.79 9.80 -0.83
C LEU A 158 37.27 9.53 0.59
N GLY A 159 37.05 8.26 0.94
CA GLY A 159 36.68 7.84 2.29
C GLY A 159 37.73 8.26 3.34
N GLN A 160 39.01 7.99 3.06
CA GLN A 160 40.12 8.41 3.93
C GLN A 160 40.22 9.93 4.06
N ALA A 161 40.02 10.66 2.96
CA ALA A 161 40.03 12.13 2.98
C ALA A 161 38.91 12.71 3.85
N ILE A 162 37.71 12.12 3.80
CA ILE A 162 36.59 12.51 4.66
C ILE A 162 36.90 12.22 6.13
N ASP A 163 37.45 11.04 6.42
CA ASP A 163 37.79 10.64 7.79
C ASP A 163 38.88 11.55 8.39
N ALA A 164 39.89 11.92 7.60
CA ALA A 164 40.97 12.81 8.01
C ALA A 164 40.56 14.29 8.12
N ALA A 165 39.57 14.74 7.34
CA ALA A 165 39.06 16.11 7.42
C ALA A 165 38.08 16.32 8.58
N GLY A 166 37.52 15.23 9.14
CA GLY A 166 36.51 15.27 10.20
C GLY A 166 35.12 15.62 9.67
N SER A 167 34.09 14.89 10.11
CA SER A 167 32.74 14.96 9.52
C SER A 167 31.88 16.13 10.02
N LEU A 168 32.19 16.73 11.19
CA LEU A 168 31.40 17.79 11.80
C LEU A 168 31.50 19.11 11.02
N GLY A 169 30.37 19.61 10.49
CA GLY A 169 30.36 20.87 9.72
C GLY A 169 31.12 20.83 8.39
N LEU A 170 31.49 19.63 7.92
CA LEU A 170 32.21 19.39 6.68
C LEU A 170 31.29 19.63 5.47
N THR A 171 31.75 20.43 4.52
CA THR A 171 31.10 20.65 3.23
C THR A 171 32.04 20.19 2.13
N VAL A 172 31.51 19.94 0.92
CA VAL A 172 32.33 19.53 -0.24
C VAL A 172 33.47 20.51 -0.47
N ASN A 173 33.20 21.81 -0.37
CA ASN A 173 34.23 22.83 -0.56
C ASN A 173 35.31 22.80 0.55
N LYS A 174 34.92 22.54 1.81
CA LYS A 174 35.89 22.38 2.90
C LYS A 174 36.73 21.12 2.73
N LEU A 175 36.13 20.01 2.29
CA LEU A 175 36.84 18.76 2.03
C LEU A 175 37.87 18.92 0.90
N LEU A 176 37.48 19.50 -0.22
CA LEU A 176 38.36 19.65 -1.40
C LEU A 176 39.54 20.60 -1.16
N ASN A 177 39.39 21.55 -0.24
CA ASN A 177 40.44 22.51 0.12
C ASN A 177 41.19 22.13 1.41
N ALA A 178 40.87 20.99 2.04
CA ALA A 178 41.54 20.57 3.27
C ALA A 178 42.98 20.11 2.97
N PRO A 179 43.99 20.54 3.75
CA PRO A 179 45.37 20.09 3.58
C PRO A 179 45.53 18.57 3.68
N SER A 180 44.72 17.92 4.52
CA SER A 180 44.67 16.47 4.69
C SER A 180 44.22 15.74 3.42
N THR A 181 43.26 16.30 2.68
CA THR A 181 42.80 15.74 1.39
C THR A 181 43.92 15.77 0.36
N THR A 182 44.63 16.89 0.21
CA THR A 182 45.75 16.99 -0.74
C THR A 182 46.87 15.99 -0.41
N LEU A 183 47.14 15.77 0.89
CA LEU A 183 48.14 14.81 1.34
C LEU A 183 47.75 13.35 1.02
N ILE A 184 46.47 13.00 1.21
CA ILE A 184 45.93 11.66 0.92
C ILE A 184 45.92 11.36 -0.58
N TYR A 185 45.74 12.40 -1.40
CA TYR A 185 45.86 12.31 -2.86
C TYR A 185 47.30 12.51 -3.36
N GLY A 186 48.31 12.35 -2.49
CA GLY A 186 49.73 12.33 -2.88
C GLY A 186 50.27 13.67 -3.37
N GLY A 187 49.66 14.80 -2.95
CA GLY A 187 50.04 16.15 -3.38
C GLY A 187 49.29 16.64 -4.63
N GLU A 188 48.48 15.79 -5.26
CA GLU A 188 47.69 16.13 -6.44
C GLU A 188 46.28 16.64 -6.07
N ARG A 189 45.65 17.36 -7.01
CA ARG A 189 44.24 17.76 -6.87
C ARG A 189 43.32 16.56 -7.07
N VAL A 190 42.26 16.46 -6.27
CA VAL A 190 41.19 15.44 -6.39
C VAL A 190 40.62 15.36 -7.81
N SER A 191 40.51 16.50 -8.50
CA SER A 191 40.05 16.58 -9.90
C SER A 191 40.94 15.81 -10.89
N THR A 192 42.22 15.69 -10.58
CA THR A 192 43.24 15.07 -11.43
C THR A 192 43.28 13.57 -11.18
N SER A 193 43.35 13.15 -9.92
CA SER A 193 43.51 11.74 -9.55
C SER A 193 42.17 10.98 -9.43
N SER A 194 41.04 11.67 -9.20
CA SER A 194 39.71 11.06 -9.14
C SER A 194 38.61 11.98 -9.72
N PRO A 195 38.52 12.10 -11.06
CA PRO A 195 37.55 12.97 -11.72
C PRO A 195 36.07 12.68 -11.38
N ALA A 196 35.75 11.45 -10.95
CA ALA A 196 34.42 11.06 -10.52
C ALA A 196 33.94 11.80 -9.25
N ASP A 197 34.88 12.21 -8.40
CA ASP A 197 34.63 12.89 -7.12
C ASP A 197 34.46 14.42 -7.31
N MET A 198 34.53 14.91 -8.55
CA MET A 198 34.09 16.27 -8.88
C MET A 198 32.56 16.41 -8.91
N ASN A 199 31.82 15.29 -8.84
CA ASN A 199 30.37 15.34 -8.67
C ASN A 199 30.03 15.74 -7.22
N THR A 200 29.86 17.04 -7.02
CA THR A 200 29.57 17.64 -5.71
C THR A 200 28.38 17.01 -5.01
N ARG A 201 27.35 16.57 -5.75
CA ARG A 201 26.20 15.87 -5.16
C ARG A 201 26.58 14.52 -4.60
N LYS A 202 27.33 13.69 -5.35
CA LYS A 202 27.77 12.37 -4.87
C LYS A 202 28.76 12.47 -3.71
N VAL A 203 29.68 13.43 -3.76
CA VAL A 203 30.59 13.68 -2.62
C VAL A 203 29.81 14.16 -1.42
N MET A 204 28.80 15.02 -1.59
CA MET A 204 27.92 15.42 -0.50
C MET A 204 27.12 14.23 0.04
N ASP A 205 26.61 13.34 -0.82
CA ASP A 205 25.91 12.12 -0.39
C ASP A 205 26.85 11.20 0.42
N LEU A 206 28.13 11.09 0.03
CA LEU A 206 29.17 10.35 0.76
C LEU A 206 29.59 11.02 2.06
N ILE A 207 29.73 12.35 2.08
CA ILE A 207 29.98 13.12 3.31
C ILE A 207 28.79 12.96 4.26
N ASN A 208 27.56 12.99 3.76
CA ASN A 208 26.35 12.78 4.56
C ASN A 208 26.32 11.34 5.08
N LYS A 209 26.60 10.35 4.24
CA LYS A 209 26.75 8.96 4.65
C LYS A 209 27.85 8.77 5.70
N LYS A 210 28.99 9.45 5.59
CA LYS A 210 30.07 9.40 6.60
C LYS A 210 29.76 10.20 7.87
N LYS A 211 28.95 11.25 7.78
CA LYS A 211 28.34 11.89 8.96
C LYS A 211 27.35 10.95 9.64
N GLU A 212 26.64 10.13 8.86
CA GLU A 212 25.75 9.07 9.35
C GLU A 212 26.55 7.90 9.97
N ASP A 213 27.72 7.55 9.41
CA ASP A 213 28.56 6.42 9.84
C ASP A 213 29.53 6.77 10.99
N GLY A 214 30.10 8.00 11.00
CA GLY A 214 31.07 8.48 11.99
C GLY A 214 30.45 9.16 13.21
N SER A 215 29.14 9.45 13.15
CA SER A 215 28.33 9.56 14.36
C SER A 215 27.93 8.14 14.72
N SER A 216 28.13 7.71 15.95
CA SER A 216 27.62 6.44 16.48
C SER A 216 26.08 6.39 16.61
N SER A 217 25.36 6.94 15.63
CA SER A 217 23.91 7.09 15.61
C SER A 217 23.37 7.35 14.20
N GLY A 218 23.19 6.28 13.42
CA GLY A 218 22.49 6.33 12.14
C GLY A 218 21.04 6.85 12.26
N ASN A 219 20.61 7.59 11.23
CA ASN A 219 19.24 7.74 10.70
C ASN A 219 18.03 8.08 11.59
N GLY A 220 18.19 8.42 12.87
CA GLY A 220 17.03 8.89 13.66
C GLY A 220 17.23 10.16 14.48
N LEU A 221 18.47 10.62 14.73
CA LEU A 221 18.65 11.77 15.63
C LEU A 221 18.19 13.09 15.02
N GLY A 222 18.45 13.39 13.74
CA GLY A 222 18.00 14.64 13.11
C GLY A 222 16.47 14.76 13.00
N ARG A 223 15.79 13.65 12.67
CA ARG A 223 14.31 13.58 12.61
C ARG A 223 13.70 13.66 14.00
N TYR A 224 14.32 12.98 14.97
CA TYR A 224 13.88 13.00 16.37
C TYR A 224 14.22 14.31 17.08
N LEU A 225 15.30 15.01 16.73
CA LEU A 225 15.63 16.34 17.23
C LEU A 225 14.58 17.36 16.79
N GLY A 226 14.12 17.28 15.54
CA GLY A 226 12.97 18.07 15.07
C GLY A 226 11.70 17.78 15.89
N LEU A 227 11.49 16.52 16.28
CA LEU A 227 10.39 16.13 17.16
C LEU A 227 10.57 16.63 18.60
N VAL A 228 11.77 16.54 19.17
CA VAL A 228 12.08 17.06 20.51
C VAL A 228 11.92 18.58 20.54
N HIS A 229 12.34 19.28 19.48
CA HIS A 229 12.08 20.72 19.36
C HIS A 229 10.58 21.03 19.30
N HIS A 230 9.80 20.24 18.55
CA HIS A 230 8.33 20.37 18.53
C HIS A 230 7.73 20.08 19.91
N PHE A 231 8.23 19.08 20.63
CA PHE A 231 7.82 18.77 22.00
C PHE A 231 8.09 19.93 22.96
N THR A 232 9.27 20.56 22.90
CA THR A 232 9.57 21.75 23.71
C THR A 232 8.62 22.91 23.38
N LYS A 233 8.25 23.07 22.11
CA LYS A 233 7.25 24.06 21.70
C LYS A 233 5.84 23.72 22.19
N GLU A 234 5.47 22.44 22.21
CA GLU A 234 4.17 22.00 22.75
C GLU A 234 4.14 22.08 24.28
N ALA A 235 5.26 21.90 24.96
CA ALA A 235 5.33 21.98 26.41
C ALA A 235 4.98 23.37 26.98
N SER A 236 5.02 24.42 26.15
CA SER A 236 4.52 25.75 26.52
C SER A 236 3.02 25.95 26.31
N LEU A 237 2.33 24.98 25.68
CA LEU A 237 0.87 24.99 25.53
C LEU A 237 0.19 24.45 26.79
N LEU A 238 -1.10 24.77 26.95
CA LEU A 238 -1.93 24.18 27.99
C LEU A 238 -2.05 22.65 27.76
N PRO A 239 -2.18 21.83 28.82
CA PRO A 239 -2.28 20.37 28.67
C PRO A 239 -3.40 19.90 27.74
N VAL A 240 -4.48 20.68 27.61
CA VAL A 240 -5.61 20.39 26.70
C VAL A 240 -5.28 20.62 25.22
N ASP A 241 -4.26 21.43 24.93
CA ASP A 241 -3.83 21.79 23.57
C ASP A 241 -2.59 20.98 23.12
N GLN A 242 -1.99 20.20 24.03
CA GLN A 242 -0.86 19.32 23.74
C GLN A 242 -1.33 18.06 23.02
N TYR A 243 -0.64 17.70 21.94
CA TYR A 243 -0.85 16.45 21.21
C TYR A 243 0.31 15.47 21.41
N LEU A 244 1.53 15.99 21.55
CA LEU A 244 2.75 15.23 21.85
C LEU A 244 3.06 15.35 23.35
N HIS A 245 2.84 14.27 24.09
CA HIS A 245 2.85 14.29 25.56
C HIS A 245 4.14 13.76 26.18
N THR A 246 4.90 12.96 25.45
CA THR A 246 6.15 12.39 25.96
C THR A 246 7.11 12.09 24.82
N THR A 247 8.38 12.42 25.04
CA THR A 247 9.51 12.02 24.20
C THR A 247 10.59 11.40 25.10
N MET A 248 11.24 10.32 24.67
CA MET A 248 12.39 9.72 25.34
C MET A 248 13.44 9.28 24.32
N ALA A 249 14.70 9.69 24.53
CA ALA A 249 15.86 9.15 23.82
C ALA A 249 16.86 8.62 24.86
N LYS A 250 16.99 7.30 24.97
CA LYS A 250 17.92 6.67 25.92
C LYS A 250 18.54 5.40 25.32
N ASN A 251 19.87 5.27 25.36
CA ASN A 251 20.60 4.07 24.94
C ASN A 251 20.22 3.53 23.54
N GLY A 252 20.05 4.40 22.53
CA GLY A 252 19.66 3.99 21.18
C GLY A 252 18.18 3.62 21.01
N PHE A 253 17.36 3.83 22.05
CA PHE A 253 15.90 3.71 21.98
C PHE A 253 15.26 5.10 21.97
N ARG A 254 14.40 5.35 20.99
CA ARG A 254 13.61 6.58 20.87
C ARG A 254 12.12 6.26 20.93
N LEU A 255 11.37 7.08 21.66
CA LEU A 255 9.94 6.89 21.89
C LEU A 255 9.25 8.24 21.89
N ALA A 256 8.10 8.33 21.23
CA ALA A 256 7.21 9.47 21.32
C ALA A 256 5.77 9.01 21.50
N ILE A 257 5.03 9.62 22.43
CA ILE A 257 3.63 9.30 22.69
C ILE A 257 2.78 10.49 22.25
N THR A 258 1.88 10.28 21.29
CA THR A 258 0.95 11.30 20.80
C THR A 258 -0.49 10.89 21.06
N MET A 259 -1.28 11.77 21.68
CA MET A 259 -2.71 11.57 21.94
C MET A 259 -3.44 12.90 21.95
N HIS A 260 -4.67 12.91 21.42
CA HIS A 260 -5.55 14.07 21.55
C HIS A 260 -6.27 14.03 22.92
N PRO A 261 -6.12 15.06 23.78
CA PRO A 261 -6.65 15.05 25.15
C PRO A 261 -8.15 14.71 25.24
N GLN A 262 -8.98 15.29 24.38
CA GLN A 262 -10.43 15.01 24.36
C GLN A 262 -10.78 13.58 23.95
N ILE A 263 -10.00 12.96 23.05
CA ILE A 263 -10.27 11.61 22.56
C ILE A 263 -9.82 10.57 23.58
N VAL A 264 -8.65 10.78 24.22
CA VAL A 264 -8.13 9.82 25.20
C VAL A 264 -9.00 9.72 26.45
N LEU A 265 -9.78 10.75 26.81
CA LEU A 265 -10.76 10.65 27.91
C LEU A 265 -11.76 9.49 27.72
N LEU A 266 -12.05 9.11 26.48
CA LEU A 266 -12.95 8.00 26.16
C LEU A 266 -12.36 6.63 26.52
N ILE A 267 -11.03 6.50 26.70
CA ILE A 267 -10.38 5.21 27.00
C ILE A 267 -10.81 4.64 28.36
N HIS A 268 -11.32 5.46 29.27
CA HIS A 268 -11.85 5.00 30.55
C HIS A 268 -13.24 4.38 30.43
N GLN A 269 -13.88 4.48 29.26
CA GLN A 269 -15.24 4.03 29.02
C GLN A 269 -15.33 2.80 28.11
N VAL A 270 -14.21 2.30 27.60
CA VAL A 270 -14.19 1.21 26.63
C VAL A 270 -14.11 -0.15 27.28
N LEU A 271 -14.61 -1.18 26.59
CA LEU A 271 -14.56 -2.58 27.06
C LEU A 271 -13.24 -3.27 26.74
N SER A 272 -12.53 -2.84 25.70
CA SER A 272 -11.30 -3.49 25.24
C SER A 272 -10.38 -2.52 24.53
N ILE A 273 -9.09 -2.56 24.80
CA ILE A 273 -8.09 -1.86 23.98
C ILE A 273 -7.44 -2.84 23.02
N ASN A 274 -7.25 -2.42 21.77
CA ASN A 274 -6.57 -3.22 20.77
C ASN A 274 -5.29 -2.49 20.38
N ILE A 275 -4.19 -3.21 20.30
CA ILE A 275 -2.88 -2.65 20.05
C ILE A 275 -2.24 -3.37 18.88
N ASP A 276 -1.88 -2.61 17.85
CA ASP A 276 -1.25 -3.12 16.63
C ASP A 276 0.11 -2.45 16.40
N PHE A 277 1.02 -3.22 15.84
CA PHE A 277 2.39 -2.84 15.55
C PHE A 277 2.54 -2.67 14.03
N THR A 278 2.67 -1.43 13.56
CA THR A 278 2.67 -1.07 12.14
C THR A 278 4.04 -0.59 11.66
N PHE A 279 4.48 -1.12 10.52
CA PHE A 279 5.83 -0.91 9.97
C PHE A 279 5.90 0.09 8.81
N GLU A 280 4.76 0.56 8.28
CA GLU A 280 4.73 1.16 6.93
C GLU A 280 4.60 2.70 6.89
N ARG A 281 4.18 3.33 7.99
CA ARG A 281 3.73 4.73 7.93
C ARG A 281 4.86 5.75 7.96
N VAL A 282 5.88 5.53 8.79
CA VAL A 282 6.98 6.49 8.99
C VAL A 282 8.20 6.01 8.20
N GLU A 283 8.82 6.93 7.48
CA GLU A 283 10.07 6.64 6.78
C GLU A 283 11.21 6.39 7.80
N GLY A 284 11.93 5.28 7.65
CA GLY A 284 13.12 4.93 8.44
C GLY A 284 12.87 3.83 9.47
N ASN A 285 13.68 3.81 10.54
CA ASN A 285 13.69 2.74 11.55
C ASN A 285 12.75 3.03 12.74
N ILE A 286 11.65 3.76 12.52
CA ILE A 286 10.68 4.09 13.57
C ILE A 286 9.35 3.44 13.22
N ASP A 287 8.93 2.51 14.06
CA ASP A 287 7.69 1.77 13.92
C ASP A 287 6.55 2.48 14.69
N GLY A 288 5.32 2.25 14.24
CA GLY A 288 4.10 2.77 14.85
C GLY A 288 3.44 1.74 15.77
N TRP A 289 3.35 2.04 17.06
CA TRP A 289 2.57 1.30 18.02
C TRP A 289 1.23 2.01 18.23
N GLU A 290 0.16 1.52 17.61
CA GLU A 290 -1.14 2.21 17.62
C GLU A 290 -2.10 1.49 18.55
N VAL A 291 -2.71 2.24 19.46
CA VAL A 291 -3.75 1.76 20.36
C VAL A 291 -5.07 2.26 19.83
N ALA A 292 -6.05 1.39 19.65
CA ALA A 292 -7.40 1.78 19.27
C ALA A 292 -8.48 1.00 20.04
N SER A 293 -9.59 1.68 20.29
CA SER A 293 -10.73 1.08 20.96
C SER A 293 -12.06 1.64 20.47
N MET A 294 -13.15 0.90 20.70
CA MET A 294 -14.51 1.32 20.44
C MET A 294 -15.14 1.87 21.71
N SER A 295 -15.64 3.10 21.66
CA SER A 295 -16.52 3.62 22.69
C SER A 295 -17.97 3.21 22.38
N ASP A 296 -18.59 2.50 23.32
CA ASP A 296 -20.00 2.10 23.22
C ASP A 296 -20.94 3.32 23.21
N ARG A 297 -20.48 4.44 23.77
CA ARG A 297 -21.22 5.71 23.82
C ARG A 297 -21.62 6.25 22.45
N PHE A 298 -20.89 5.86 21.40
CA PHE A 298 -21.11 6.33 20.03
C PHE A 298 -21.52 5.19 19.08
N LYS A 299 -22.07 4.08 19.62
CA LYS A 299 -22.70 3.02 18.84
C LYS A 299 -24.08 3.48 18.34
N GLN A 300 -24.31 3.40 17.04
CA GLN A 300 -25.68 3.45 16.49
C GLN A 300 -26.35 2.10 16.76
N CYS A 301 -27.43 2.06 17.53
CA CYS A 301 -28.40 0.97 17.43
C CYS A 301 -29.13 1.10 16.08
N SER A 302 -29.25 0.00 15.35
CA SER A 302 -30.27 -0.12 14.30
C SER A 302 -31.64 0.03 14.96
N SER A 303 -32.59 0.64 14.25
CA SER A 303 -33.99 0.81 14.70
C SER A 303 -34.71 -0.50 15.06
N GLU A 304 -34.16 -1.65 14.67
CA GLU A 304 -34.67 -2.98 15.03
C GLU A 304 -34.44 -3.34 16.51
N ASP A 305 -33.50 -2.69 17.21
CA ASP A 305 -33.23 -2.96 18.64
C ASP A 305 -34.13 -2.15 19.59
N LEU A 306 -34.97 -1.25 19.06
CA LEU A 306 -35.93 -0.46 19.86
C LEU A 306 -37.23 -1.22 20.16
N ASP A 307 -37.48 -2.36 19.50
CA ASP A 307 -38.70 -3.16 19.71
C ASP A 307 -38.65 -4.07 20.95
N PHE A 308 -37.50 -4.14 21.65
CA PHE A 308 -37.33 -5.01 22.83
C PHE A 308 -37.29 -4.28 24.19
N LEU A 309 -37.37 -2.94 24.20
CA LEU A 309 -37.61 -2.21 25.44
C LEU A 309 -39.12 -2.07 25.65
N SER A 310 -39.68 -3.04 26.39
CA SER A 310 -41.03 -3.08 26.95
C SER A 310 -41.83 -1.76 26.81
N LEU A 311 -42.84 -1.81 25.94
CA LEU A 311 -43.82 -0.75 25.66
C LEU A 311 -44.40 0.03 26.86
N PRO A 312 -44.46 -0.48 28.12
CA PRO A 312 -45.07 0.30 29.20
C PRO A 312 -44.28 1.53 29.67
N ARG A 313 -42.94 1.58 29.50
CA ARG A 313 -42.13 2.73 29.99
C ARG A 313 -42.09 3.93 29.03
N LEU A 314 -42.35 3.70 27.74
CA LEU A 314 -42.34 4.75 26.71
C LEU A 314 -43.63 5.59 26.69
N ILE A 315 -44.73 5.06 27.23
CA ILE A 315 -46.01 5.76 27.38
C ILE A 315 -45.98 6.77 28.54
N GLU A 316 -45.11 6.57 29.53
CA GLU A 316 -44.97 7.47 30.68
C GLU A 316 -44.06 8.68 30.39
N LEU A 317 -43.05 8.51 29.54
CA LEU A 317 -42.07 9.56 29.19
C LEU A 317 -42.54 10.51 28.08
N THR A 318 -43.55 10.14 27.30
CA THR A 318 -44.07 10.93 26.16
C THR A 318 -45.14 11.96 26.54
N ARG A 319 -45.49 12.10 27.83
CA ARG A 319 -46.46 13.10 28.31
C ARG A 319 -45.89 14.47 28.69
N THR A 320 -44.56 14.67 28.70
CA THR A 320 -43.99 15.87 29.37
C THR A 320 -43.12 16.78 28.52
N TYR A 321 -42.73 16.42 27.29
CA TYR A 321 -41.90 17.31 26.47
C TYR A 321 -42.33 17.32 25.00
N PHE A 322 -43.16 18.31 24.65
CA PHE A 322 -43.32 18.79 23.29
C PHE A 322 -42.02 19.51 22.85
N CYS A 323 -41.31 18.95 21.89
CA CYS A 323 -40.48 19.72 20.97
C CYS A 323 -40.85 19.30 19.54
N GLU A 324 -41.35 20.27 18.77
CA GLU A 324 -41.77 20.14 17.38
C GLU A 324 -40.67 19.50 16.50
N PHE A 325 -40.92 18.30 15.99
CA PHE A 325 -40.24 17.82 14.80
C PHE A 325 -40.96 18.36 13.57
N VAL A 326 -40.41 19.42 12.97
CA VAL A 326 -40.82 19.87 11.63
C VAL A 326 -40.26 18.87 10.61
N LEU A 327 -41.07 17.90 10.22
CA LEU A 327 -40.83 17.05 9.04
C LEU A 327 -41.26 17.82 7.79
N ARG A 328 -40.31 18.38 7.03
CA ARG A 328 -40.56 18.77 5.64
C ARG A 328 -40.61 17.51 4.78
N HIS A 329 -41.81 17.15 4.34
CA HIS A 329 -42.06 16.16 3.29
C HIS A 329 -41.75 16.77 1.91
N GLU A 330 -40.81 16.20 1.19
CA GLU A 330 -40.75 16.30 -0.28
C GLU A 330 -41.03 14.92 -0.88
N ASN A 331 -42.24 14.80 -1.42
CA ASN A 331 -42.71 13.93 -2.49
C ASN A 331 -41.98 12.60 -2.74
N SER A 332 -42.55 11.51 -2.22
CA SER A 332 -42.70 10.28 -3.01
C SER A 332 -43.96 9.56 -2.52
N ARG A 333 -44.90 9.34 -3.46
CA ARG A 333 -46.16 8.60 -3.24
C ARG A 333 -45.81 7.12 -3.10
N SER A 334 -45.99 6.54 -1.91
CA SER A 334 -46.04 5.10 -1.73
C SER A 334 -47.47 4.61 -1.94
N ILE A 335 -47.65 3.66 -2.86
CA ILE A 335 -48.84 2.82 -2.95
C ILE A 335 -48.73 1.80 -1.82
N THR A 336 -49.70 1.82 -0.90
CA THR A 336 -49.84 0.81 0.15
C THR A 336 -50.60 -0.38 -0.41
N ALA A 337 -49.93 -1.53 -0.57
CA ALA A 337 -50.59 -2.82 -0.68
C ALA A 337 -50.49 -3.50 0.69
N ILE A 338 -51.61 -3.59 1.39
CA ILE A 338 -51.76 -4.36 2.62
C ILE A 338 -52.04 -5.80 2.19
N CYS A 339 -51.10 -6.71 2.43
CA CYS A 339 -51.36 -8.15 2.39
C CYS A 339 -51.47 -8.63 3.84
N GLU A 340 -52.69 -8.86 4.30
CA GLU A 340 -52.98 -9.55 5.56
C GLU A 340 -52.60 -11.04 5.39
N LEU A 341 -51.65 -11.52 6.18
CA LEU A 341 -51.40 -12.95 6.35
C LEU A 341 -51.76 -13.34 7.79
N SER A 342 -52.60 -14.37 7.88
CA SER A 342 -53.21 -14.90 9.09
C SER A 342 -52.20 -15.63 10.00
N PRO A 343 -52.45 -15.71 11.32
CA PRO A 343 -51.53 -16.33 12.27
C PRO A 343 -51.72 -17.85 12.29
N GLY A 344 -50.72 -18.59 11.84
CA GLY A 344 -50.72 -20.05 11.95
C GLY A 344 -49.39 -20.67 11.50
N ASP A 345 -48.79 -21.44 12.40
CA ASP A 345 -47.74 -22.45 12.18
C ASP A 345 -46.34 -22.00 11.76
N TYR A 346 -45.52 -21.65 12.76
CA TYR A 346 -44.07 -21.90 12.69
C TYR A 346 -43.57 -22.52 14.00
N GLN A 347 -43.08 -23.76 13.89
CA GLN A 347 -42.27 -24.40 14.93
C GLN A 347 -40.94 -23.66 15.07
N VAL A 348 -40.60 -23.26 16.29
CA VAL A 348 -39.31 -22.67 16.64
C VAL A 348 -38.25 -23.77 16.64
N THR A 349 -37.50 -23.88 15.56
CA THR A 349 -36.20 -24.56 15.55
C THR A 349 -35.10 -23.53 15.72
N ASP A 350 -34.25 -23.74 16.74
CA ASP A 350 -33.07 -22.96 17.13
C ASP A 350 -32.51 -22.00 16.08
N ILE A 351 -32.83 -20.71 16.23
CA ILE A 351 -32.17 -19.63 15.53
C ILE A 351 -31.08 -19.07 16.45
N ASN A 352 -29.86 -19.53 16.21
CA ASN A 352 -28.61 -18.93 16.66
C ASN A 352 -28.72 -17.39 16.58
N PRO A 353 -28.55 -16.61 17.67
CA PRO A 353 -28.65 -15.17 17.60
C PRO A 353 -27.51 -14.66 16.71
N LEU A 354 -27.88 -14.25 15.50
CA LEU A 354 -27.02 -13.51 14.58
C LEU A 354 -26.51 -12.30 15.34
N LYS A 355 -25.24 -12.38 15.77
CA LYS A 355 -24.45 -11.27 16.30
C LYS A 355 -24.42 -10.16 15.25
N SER A 356 -25.41 -9.28 15.31
CA SER A 356 -25.52 -8.10 14.47
C SER A 356 -24.35 -7.18 14.81
N ALA A 357 -23.39 -7.10 13.89
CA ALA A 357 -22.25 -6.21 14.04
C ALA A 357 -22.72 -4.75 13.87
N CYS A 358 -23.13 -4.15 14.99
CA CYS A 358 -23.25 -2.70 15.19
C CYS A 358 -21.88 -2.06 14.92
N ARG A 359 -21.77 -1.22 13.88
CA ARG A 359 -20.50 -0.67 13.37
C ARG A 359 -20.52 0.84 13.20
N TYR A 360 -20.99 1.53 14.24
CA TYR A 360 -20.50 2.88 14.50
C TYR A 360 -19.73 2.83 15.80
N SER A 361 -18.46 3.20 15.74
CA SER A 361 -17.63 3.38 16.92
C SER A 361 -16.61 4.41 16.52
N ILE A 362 -16.54 5.52 17.25
CA ILE A 362 -15.48 6.49 17.03
C ILE A 362 -14.22 5.87 17.64
N PRO A 363 -13.20 5.53 16.83
CA PRO A 363 -11.99 4.93 17.38
C PRO A 363 -11.31 5.97 18.26
N CYS A 364 -11.29 5.71 19.57
CA CYS A 364 -10.39 6.39 20.49
C CYS A 364 -9.00 5.79 20.24
N GLY A 365 -8.36 6.31 19.18
CA GLY A 365 -7.10 5.78 18.68
C GLY A 365 -5.99 6.81 18.87
N PHE A 366 -4.98 6.49 19.66
CA PHE A 366 -3.78 7.30 19.78
C PHE A 366 -2.56 6.47 19.36
N SER A 367 -1.47 7.15 19.00
CA SER A 367 -0.28 6.48 18.49
C SER A 367 0.93 6.75 19.34
N VAL A 368 1.69 5.69 19.58
CA VAL A 368 3.02 5.74 20.12
C VAL A 368 3.99 5.41 18.99
N ARG A 369 5.06 6.18 18.86
CA ARG A 369 6.08 6.00 17.81
C ARG A 369 7.37 5.55 18.48
N VAL A 370 7.93 4.45 18.00
CA VAL A 370 9.00 3.71 18.69
C VAL A 370 10.11 3.39 17.70
N GLU A 371 11.35 3.71 18.02
CA GLU A 371 12.50 3.22 17.26
C GLU A 371 12.63 1.69 17.39
N ARG A 372 12.85 1.03 16.26
CA ARG A 372 12.86 -0.42 16.11
C ARG A 372 13.78 -1.11 17.12
N ALA A 373 13.20 -1.63 18.21
CA ALA A 373 13.93 -2.32 19.26
C ALA A 373 13.03 -3.33 20.01
N TYR A 374 13.07 -4.59 19.56
CA TYR A 374 12.18 -5.68 19.98
C TYR A 374 12.70 -6.44 21.22
N SER A 375 12.91 -5.74 22.33
CA SER A 375 13.19 -6.44 23.60
C SER A 375 12.00 -6.36 24.54
N ARG A 376 11.74 -7.45 25.27
CA ARG A 376 10.76 -7.52 26.36
C ARG A 376 10.90 -6.37 27.37
N ARG A 377 12.14 -5.91 27.61
CA ARG A 377 12.45 -4.78 28.52
C ARG A 377 11.97 -3.45 27.96
N ILE A 378 12.11 -3.25 26.65
CA ILE A 378 11.66 -2.05 25.95
C ILE A 378 10.14 -2.02 25.88
N LEU A 379 9.50 -3.14 25.53
CA LEU A 379 8.04 -3.22 25.43
C LEU A 379 7.35 -3.00 26.79
N ARG A 380 7.89 -3.57 27.87
CA ARG A 380 7.46 -3.21 29.24
C ARG A 380 7.54 -1.70 29.49
N ARG A 381 8.62 -1.05 29.05
CA ARG A 381 8.81 0.39 29.26
C ARG A 381 7.80 1.22 28.46
N ILE A 382 7.44 0.77 27.26
CA ILE A 382 6.40 1.39 26.43
C ILE A 382 5.05 1.32 27.15
N GLU A 383 4.67 0.15 27.69
CA GLU A 383 3.43 -0.01 28.47
C GLU A 383 3.38 0.93 29.69
N VAL A 384 4.45 0.96 30.49
CA VAL A 384 4.56 1.89 31.65
C VAL A 384 4.34 3.34 31.20
N MET A 385 5.09 3.77 30.18
CA MET A 385 5.01 5.16 29.72
C MET A 385 3.65 5.49 29.10
N LEU A 386 3.00 4.52 28.47
CA LEU A 386 1.66 4.70 27.95
C LEU A 386 0.67 4.95 29.09
N PHE A 387 0.60 4.05 30.08
CA PHE A 387 -0.35 4.15 31.18
C PHE A 387 -0.12 5.40 32.03
N ASP A 388 1.15 5.74 32.30
CA ASP A 388 1.52 6.98 33.01
C ASP A 388 1.08 8.22 32.24
N THR A 389 1.23 8.21 30.91
CA THR A 389 0.84 9.35 30.08
C THR A 389 -0.69 9.48 30.03
N ILE A 390 -1.42 8.37 29.91
CA ILE A 390 -2.90 8.40 30.02
C ILE A 390 -3.31 8.99 31.37
N ALA A 391 -2.70 8.54 32.47
CA ALA A 391 -3.00 9.03 33.82
C ALA A 391 -2.79 10.55 33.94
N ARG A 392 -1.68 11.05 33.41
CA ARG A 392 -1.34 12.48 33.41
C ARG A 392 -2.27 13.32 32.53
N VAL A 393 -2.62 12.85 31.33
CA VAL A 393 -3.44 13.62 30.37
C VAL A 393 -4.92 13.62 30.78
N THR A 394 -5.42 12.50 31.29
CA THR A 394 -6.83 12.36 31.66
C THR A 394 -7.11 12.67 33.14
N GLY A 395 -6.06 12.81 33.96
CA GLY A 395 -6.15 12.91 35.41
C GLY A 395 -6.56 11.61 36.12
N LYS A 396 -6.71 10.49 35.39
CA LYS A 396 -7.17 9.20 35.93
C LYS A 396 -6.35 8.05 35.37
N PRO A 397 -5.84 7.12 36.20
CA PRO A 397 -5.13 5.95 35.69
C PRO A 397 -6.07 5.05 34.88
N LEU A 398 -5.59 4.52 33.75
CA LEU A 398 -6.31 3.49 33.02
C LEU A 398 -6.32 2.22 33.86
N LYS A 399 -7.51 1.77 34.23
CA LYS A 399 -7.73 0.56 35.03
C LYS A 399 -8.25 -0.58 34.15
N LEU A 400 -7.81 -1.80 34.40
CA LEU A 400 -8.30 -3.02 33.76
C LEU A 400 -9.13 -3.83 34.76
N ALA A 401 -10.33 -4.26 34.36
CA ALA A 401 -11.32 -4.93 35.20
C ALA A 401 -10.77 -6.12 36.01
N PRO A 402 -9.92 -7.00 35.43
CA PRO A 402 -9.36 -8.13 36.19
C PRO A 402 -8.47 -7.73 37.36
N PHE A 403 -7.86 -6.54 37.31
CA PHE A 403 -6.99 -6.03 38.37
C PHE A 403 -7.66 -4.95 39.22
N PHE A 404 -8.75 -4.36 38.73
CA PHE A 404 -9.52 -3.30 39.35
C PHE A 404 -11.01 -3.50 39.03
N PRO A 405 -11.79 -4.12 39.94
CA PRO A 405 -13.17 -4.56 39.65
C PRO A 405 -14.11 -3.50 39.07
N ASP A 406 -13.95 -2.23 39.47
CA ASP A 406 -14.79 -1.10 39.01
C ASP A 406 -14.47 -0.62 37.59
N ALA A 407 -13.43 -1.14 36.96
CA ALA A 407 -12.98 -0.69 35.65
C ALA A 407 -13.80 -1.27 34.51
N LYS A 408 -14.05 -0.45 33.47
CA LYS A 408 -14.79 -0.89 32.27
C LYS A 408 -13.95 -1.69 31.29
N CYS A 409 -12.66 -1.36 31.16
CA CYS A 409 -11.78 -2.02 30.21
C CYS A 409 -11.44 -3.42 30.70
N ARG A 410 -11.91 -4.45 30.02
CA ARG A 410 -11.79 -5.84 30.47
C ARG A 410 -10.60 -6.57 29.85
N ILE A 411 -10.27 -6.29 28.59
CA ILE A 411 -9.20 -6.97 27.88
C ILE A 411 -8.25 -6.03 27.13
N VAL A 412 -7.04 -6.53 26.93
CA VAL A 412 -6.05 -6.01 25.98
C VAL A 412 -5.93 -7.01 24.84
N MET A 413 -6.14 -6.56 23.61
CA MET A 413 -5.98 -7.38 22.42
C MET A 413 -4.70 -7.03 21.71
N LEU A 414 -3.88 -8.04 21.47
CA LEU A 414 -2.60 -7.91 20.76
C LEU A 414 -2.59 -8.81 19.54
N ASP A 415 -1.83 -8.40 18.54
CA ASP A 415 -1.30 -9.33 17.57
C ASP A 415 -0.24 -10.21 18.23
N ARG A 416 -0.09 -11.44 17.75
CA ARG A 416 0.59 -12.57 18.41
C ARG A 416 2.13 -12.42 18.52
N GLU A 417 2.63 -11.21 18.74
CA GLU A 417 4.05 -10.91 18.92
C GLU A 417 4.49 -11.27 20.35
N VAL A 418 5.36 -12.28 20.45
CA VAL A 418 5.81 -12.81 21.74
C VAL A 418 6.47 -11.74 22.63
N PRO A 419 7.40 -10.90 22.14
CA PRO A 419 8.00 -9.84 22.95
C PRO A 419 6.97 -8.84 23.50
N GLN A 420 5.89 -8.54 22.76
CA GLN A 420 4.85 -7.60 23.18
C GLN A 420 4.03 -8.16 24.32
N ALA A 421 3.50 -9.38 24.18
CA ALA A 421 2.77 -10.07 25.24
C ALA A 421 3.63 -10.21 26.50
N LEU A 422 4.89 -10.62 26.37
CA LEU A 422 5.80 -10.75 27.52
C LEU A 422 6.20 -9.39 28.14
N GLY A 423 6.20 -8.32 27.34
CA GLY A 423 6.37 -6.94 27.79
C GLY A 423 5.19 -6.47 28.65
N LEU A 424 3.97 -6.73 28.17
CA LEU A 424 2.72 -6.50 28.92
C LEU A 424 2.70 -7.30 30.22
N GLY A 425 3.01 -8.61 30.18
CA GLY A 425 3.04 -9.45 31.38
C GLY A 425 4.01 -8.91 32.45
N ASN A 426 5.16 -8.37 32.04
CA ASN A 426 6.11 -7.71 32.94
C ASN A 426 5.63 -6.38 33.51
N PHE A 427 4.79 -5.66 32.77
CA PHE A 427 4.15 -4.46 33.27
C PHE A 427 3.11 -4.84 34.33
N LEU A 428 2.32 -5.89 34.06
CA LEU A 428 1.27 -6.37 34.95
C LEU A 428 1.76 -6.75 36.35
N VAL A 429 2.98 -7.25 36.48
CA VAL A 429 3.57 -7.59 37.80
C VAL A 429 3.60 -6.40 38.78
N GLY A 430 3.86 -5.19 38.27
CA GLY A 430 3.84 -3.98 39.11
C GLY A 430 2.52 -3.22 39.09
N TYR A 431 1.61 -3.61 38.20
CA TYR A 431 0.29 -2.99 38.03
C TYR A 431 -0.78 -3.70 38.85
N ASN A 432 -0.65 -5.02 39.05
CA ASN A 432 -1.53 -5.82 39.88
C ASN A 432 -1.28 -5.53 41.36
N ASP A 433 -2.34 -5.13 42.05
CA ASP A 433 -2.39 -5.09 43.51
C ASP A 433 -3.24 -6.28 44.00
N PRO A 434 -2.63 -7.32 44.59
CA PRO A 434 -3.36 -8.52 45.04
C PRO A 434 -4.46 -8.23 46.07
N GLU A 435 -4.35 -7.16 46.86
CA GLU A 435 -5.39 -6.79 47.83
C GLU A 435 -6.66 -6.28 47.15
N VAL A 436 -6.50 -5.65 45.98
CA VAL A 436 -7.60 -5.12 45.17
C VAL A 436 -8.15 -6.17 44.21
N SER A 437 -7.28 -6.92 43.54
CA SER A 437 -7.66 -7.86 42.47
C SER A 437 -8.02 -9.25 42.97
N GLY A 438 -7.52 -9.66 44.15
CA GLY A 438 -7.55 -11.05 44.61
C GLY A 438 -6.60 -11.98 43.85
N ILE A 439 -5.81 -11.48 42.90
CA ILE A 439 -4.87 -12.27 42.10
C ILE A 439 -3.49 -12.25 42.76
N ASN A 440 -3.15 -13.34 43.46
CA ASN A 440 -1.88 -13.47 44.18
C ASN A 440 -0.68 -13.85 43.28
N SER A 441 -0.89 -14.10 41.99
CA SER A 441 0.19 -14.48 41.09
C SER A 441 1.15 -13.32 40.83
N ARG A 442 2.46 -13.60 40.97
CA ARG A 442 3.55 -12.71 40.52
C ARG A 442 4.15 -13.17 39.18
N ASN A 443 3.63 -14.24 38.59
CA ASN A 443 4.13 -14.75 37.32
C ASN A 443 3.57 -13.90 36.17
N PRO A 444 4.43 -13.22 35.39
CA PRO A 444 3.98 -12.36 34.29
C PRO A 444 3.17 -13.12 33.23
N ILE A 445 3.40 -14.42 33.04
CA ILE A 445 2.66 -15.22 32.07
C ILE A 445 1.24 -15.52 32.57
N GLN A 446 1.09 -15.90 33.83
CA GLN A 446 -0.23 -16.15 34.42
C GLN A 446 -1.07 -14.87 34.46
N LEU A 447 -0.46 -13.72 34.77
CA LEU A 447 -1.16 -12.44 34.76
C LEU A 447 -1.73 -12.08 33.37
N LEU A 448 -1.10 -12.51 32.28
CA LEU A 448 -1.64 -12.30 30.94
C LEU A 448 -2.96 -13.05 30.73
N GLU A 449 -3.12 -14.24 31.30
CA GLU A 449 -4.31 -15.08 31.10
C GLU A 449 -5.60 -14.41 31.59
N TYR A 450 -5.50 -13.40 32.47
CA TYR A 450 -6.63 -12.66 33.01
C TYR A 450 -7.13 -11.52 32.11
N CYS A 451 -6.32 -11.03 31.17
CA CYS A 451 -6.70 -9.85 30.38
C CYS A 451 -6.27 -9.89 28.90
N LEU A 452 -5.38 -10.79 28.49
CA LEU A 452 -4.86 -10.83 27.13
C LEU A 452 -5.75 -11.69 26.23
N ARG A 453 -6.16 -11.11 25.09
CA ARG A 453 -6.80 -11.85 24.00
C ARG A 453 -5.99 -11.70 22.72
N THR A 454 -5.90 -12.75 21.92
CA THR A 454 -5.28 -12.68 20.59
C THR A 454 -6.37 -12.66 19.52
N CYS A 455 -6.17 -11.87 18.46
CA CYS A 455 -7.09 -11.84 17.34
C CYS A 455 -7.24 -13.23 16.69
N SER A 456 -8.47 -13.74 16.65
CA SER A 456 -8.77 -15.06 16.06
C SER A 456 -8.46 -15.11 14.56
N ILE A 457 -8.70 -14.02 13.84
CA ILE A 457 -8.44 -13.93 12.39
C ILE A 457 -6.94 -14.07 12.11
N HIS A 458 -6.08 -13.36 12.86
CA HIS A 458 -4.62 -13.47 12.71
C HIS A 458 -4.13 -14.85 13.13
N PHE A 459 -4.71 -15.44 14.18
CA PHE A 459 -4.39 -16.81 14.58
C PHE A 459 -4.73 -17.82 13.48
N GLU A 460 -5.90 -17.70 12.85
CA GLU A 460 -6.35 -18.58 11.76
C GLU A 460 -5.52 -18.43 10.49
N ARG A 461 -5.26 -17.19 10.06
CA ARG A 461 -4.47 -16.90 8.84
C ARG A 461 -3.08 -17.53 8.92
N HIS A 462 -2.43 -17.45 10.08
CA HIS A 462 -1.12 -18.08 10.29
C HIS A 462 -1.20 -19.62 10.21
N ILE A 463 -2.32 -20.24 10.59
CA ILE A 463 -2.50 -21.69 10.38
C ILE A 463 -2.69 -21.97 8.88
N ASP A 464 -3.41 -21.10 8.16
CA ASP A 464 -3.61 -21.24 6.71
C ASP A 464 -2.34 -21.01 5.87
N GLU A 465 -1.33 -20.34 6.44
CA GLU A 465 0.01 -20.16 5.85
C GLU A 465 0.90 -21.40 5.93
N LEU A 466 0.49 -22.43 6.70
CA LEU A 466 1.22 -23.69 6.75
C LEU A 466 1.34 -24.33 5.35
N PRO A 467 2.41 -25.10 5.07
CA PRO A 467 2.65 -25.70 3.77
C PRO A 467 1.44 -26.41 3.15
N ARG A 468 1.22 -26.19 1.85
CA ARG A 468 0.04 -26.70 1.10
C ARG A 468 -0.07 -28.22 1.03
N ASN A 469 0.98 -28.95 1.39
CA ASN A 469 0.98 -30.42 1.49
C ASN A 469 0.28 -30.92 2.76
N ILE A 470 -0.03 -30.05 3.72
CA ILE A 470 -0.79 -30.41 4.92
C ILE A 470 -2.28 -30.53 4.55
N PRO A 471 -2.94 -31.66 4.88
CA PRO A 471 -4.35 -31.85 4.58
C PRO A 471 -5.25 -30.79 5.24
N ARG A 472 -6.30 -30.37 4.54
CA ARG A 472 -7.26 -29.38 5.06
C ARG A 472 -7.97 -29.84 6.34
N THR A 473 -8.18 -31.15 6.49
CA THR A 473 -8.75 -31.74 7.72
C THR A 473 -7.87 -31.49 8.94
N VAL A 474 -6.55 -31.58 8.77
CA VAL A 474 -5.56 -31.27 9.81
C VAL A 474 -5.59 -29.77 10.14
N ILE A 475 -5.62 -28.91 9.13
CA ILE A 475 -5.77 -27.45 9.31
C ILE A 475 -7.03 -27.11 10.11
N MET A 476 -8.17 -27.72 9.77
CA MET A 476 -9.43 -27.53 10.50
C MET A 476 -9.33 -28.02 11.94
N ARG A 477 -8.68 -29.17 12.19
CA ARG A 477 -8.46 -29.68 13.54
C ARG A 477 -7.55 -28.75 14.36
N LEU A 478 -6.50 -28.17 13.77
CA LEU A 478 -5.67 -27.17 14.45
C LEU A 478 -6.48 -25.94 14.86
N LYS A 479 -7.36 -25.45 13.99
CA LYS A 479 -8.25 -24.30 14.28
C LYS A 479 -9.30 -24.61 15.35
N SER A 480 -9.72 -25.86 15.49
CA SER A 480 -10.77 -26.26 16.46
C SER A 480 -10.45 -25.89 17.91
N ILE A 481 -9.17 -25.70 18.27
CA ILE A 481 -8.76 -25.26 19.61
C ILE A 481 -9.49 -24.01 20.09
N MET A 482 -9.96 -23.12 19.21
CA MET A 482 -10.67 -21.90 19.62
C MET A 482 -12.09 -22.16 20.13
N SER A 483 -12.68 -23.32 19.81
CA SER A 483 -14.06 -23.67 20.17
C SER A 483 -14.17 -24.79 21.19
N LEU A 484 -13.07 -25.46 21.55
CA LEU A 484 -13.10 -26.55 22.55
C LEU A 484 -13.46 -26.00 23.93
N ASP A 485 -14.33 -26.70 24.66
CA ASP A 485 -14.88 -26.24 25.93
C ASP A 485 -14.78 -27.28 27.07
N ALA A 486 -14.12 -28.42 26.81
CA ALA A 486 -13.90 -29.47 27.80
C ALA A 486 -12.45 -29.96 27.85
N GLN A 487 -11.96 -30.27 29.05
CA GLN A 487 -10.57 -30.68 29.28
C GLN A 487 -10.17 -31.92 28.46
N HIS A 488 -11.04 -32.93 28.38
CA HIS A 488 -10.76 -34.15 27.61
C HIS A 488 -10.59 -33.88 26.10
N GLU A 489 -11.31 -32.90 25.54
CA GLU A 489 -11.16 -32.51 24.14
C GLU A 489 -9.85 -31.73 23.91
N ILE A 490 -9.47 -30.89 24.86
CA ILE A 490 -8.20 -30.15 24.86
C ILE A 490 -7.03 -31.14 24.91
N ASP A 491 -7.09 -32.14 25.80
CA ASP A 491 -6.06 -33.17 25.92
C ASP A 491 -5.95 -33.98 24.63
N ALA A 492 -7.09 -34.42 24.07
CA ALA A 492 -7.13 -35.10 22.78
C ALA A 492 -6.58 -34.23 21.63
N TRP A 493 -6.75 -32.90 21.71
CA TRP A 493 -6.17 -31.97 20.75
C TRP A 493 -4.65 -31.84 20.91
N HIS A 494 -4.15 -31.82 22.16
CA HIS A 494 -2.73 -31.84 22.45
C HIS A 494 -2.05 -33.11 21.95
N ASP A 495 -2.65 -34.27 22.20
CA ASP A 495 -2.18 -35.57 21.71
C ASP A 495 -2.16 -35.62 20.19
N PHE A 496 -3.23 -35.13 19.56
CA PHE A 496 -3.31 -34.98 18.10
C PHE A 496 -2.15 -34.15 17.54
N CYS A 497 -1.83 -33.01 18.17
CA CYS A 497 -0.73 -32.14 17.73
C CYS A 497 0.65 -32.78 17.93
N ALA A 498 0.85 -33.49 19.05
CA ALA A 498 2.11 -34.18 19.36
C ALA A 498 2.37 -35.36 18.41
N ALA A 499 1.32 -36.07 18.00
CA ALA A 499 1.39 -37.24 17.12
C ALA A 499 1.52 -36.90 15.62
N GLN A 500 1.57 -35.62 15.22
CA GLN A 500 1.62 -35.24 13.81
C GLN A 500 2.89 -35.73 13.11
N VAL A 501 2.79 -36.07 11.83
CA VAL A 501 3.96 -36.47 11.02
C VAL A 501 4.69 -35.25 10.44
N HIS A 502 3.97 -34.15 10.19
CA HIS A 502 4.53 -32.94 9.58
C HIS A 502 5.36 -32.12 10.58
N ASN A 503 6.65 -31.91 10.27
CA ASN A 503 7.55 -31.10 11.10
C ASN A 503 7.08 -29.65 11.27
N ASP A 504 6.45 -29.05 10.27
CA ASP A 504 5.91 -27.69 10.37
C ASP A 504 4.86 -27.57 11.47
N ILE A 505 4.01 -28.59 11.63
CA ILE A 505 2.99 -28.62 12.69
C ILE A 505 3.63 -28.87 14.05
N LYS A 506 4.62 -29.77 14.13
CA LYS A 506 5.38 -29.99 15.37
C LYS A 506 6.06 -28.72 15.85
N ASN A 507 6.73 -28.01 14.94
CA ASN A 507 7.39 -26.73 15.24
C ASN A 507 6.39 -25.65 15.64
N TRP A 508 5.27 -25.55 14.91
CA TRP A 508 4.18 -24.65 15.26
C TRP A 508 3.64 -24.93 16.67
N TYR A 509 3.41 -26.20 17.00
CA TYR A 509 2.89 -26.64 18.29
C TYR A 509 3.91 -26.44 19.42
N ALA A 510 5.18 -26.80 19.20
CA ALA A 510 6.28 -26.57 20.14
C ALA A 510 6.42 -25.08 20.48
N HIS A 511 6.26 -24.18 19.50
CA HIS A 511 6.20 -22.73 19.76
C HIS A 511 5.05 -22.36 20.71
N LYS A 512 3.88 -23.05 20.64
CA LYS A 512 2.73 -22.73 21.50
C LYS A 512 2.97 -23.24 22.91
N ARG A 513 3.60 -24.42 23.03
CA ARG A 513 4.05 -24.97 24.32
C ARG A 513 5.12 -24.11 24.99
N ALA A 514 6.04 -23.55 24.22
CA ALA A 514 7.06 -22.61 24.71
C ALA A 514 6.48 -21.26 25.19
N ASN A 515 5.27 -20.91 24.75
CA ASN A 515 4.58 -19.66 25.07
C ASN A 515 3.18 -19.97 25.60
N PRO A 516 3.06 -20.42 26.86
CA PRO A 516 1.84 -21.05 27.36
C PRO A 516 0.62 -20.13 27.40
N TRP A 517 0.81 -18.80 27.39
CA TRP A 517 -0.26 -17.81 27.30
C TRP A 517 -1.03 -17.81 25.96
N ILE A 518 -0.46 -18.37 24.88
CA ILE A 518 -1.02 -18.25 23.53
C ILE A 518 -2.33 -19.03 23.33
N LEU A 519 -2.47 -20.21 23.92
CA LEU A 519 -3.70 -21.00 23.78
C LEU A 519 -4.83 -20.43 24.67
N PRO A 520 -4.57 -20.07 25.95
CA PRO A 520 -5.50 -19.31 26.78
C PRO A 520 -5.98 -17.99 26.15
N SER A 521 -5.16 -17.31 25.34
CA SER A 521 -5.56 -16.04 24.73
C SER A 521 -6.54 -16.17 23.56
N VAL A 522 -6.78 -17.39 23.04
CA VAL A 522 -7.71 -17.66 21.92
C VAL A 522 -8.84 -18.63 22.27
N ASN A 523 -8.75 -19.34 23.39
CA ASN A 523 -9.74 -20.30 23.85
C ASN A 523 -10.36 -19.85 25.19
N LYS A 524 -11.70 -19.85 25.26
CA LYS A 524 -12.47 -19.41 26.43
C LYS A 524 -12.22 -20.28 27.66
N PHE A 525 -12.23 -21.59 27.48
CA PHE A 525 -12.09 -22.58 28.56
C PHE A 525 -10.71 -22.55 29.22
N LEU A 526 -9.66 -22.31 28.43
CA LEU A 526 -8.28 -22.20 28.90
C LEU A 526 -7.94 -20.82 29.51
N SER A 527 -8.77 -19.81 29.26
CA SER A 527 -8.51 -18.43 29.70
C SER A 527 -8.89 -18.22 31.16
N ALA A 528 -8.17 -17.32 31.85
CA ALA A 528 -8.58 -16.81 33.16
C ALA A 528 -9.48 -15.55 33.04
N ILE A 529 -9.74 -15.06 31.82
CA ILE A 529 -10.75 -14.02 31.57
C ILE A 529 -12.14 -14.58 31.94
N THR A 530 -12.91 -13.82 32.71
CA THR A 530 -14.26 -14.25 33.10
C THR A 530 -15.16 -14.47 31.88
N ASN A 531 -16.06 -15.46 31.94
CA ASN A 531 -16.95 -15.80 30.83
C ASN A 531 -17.73 -14.60 30.28
N GLU A 532 -18.29 -13.78 31.18
CA GLU A 532 -18.98 -12.54 30.82
C GLU A 532 -18.05 -11.60 30.05
N SER A 533 -16.83 -11.36 30.54
CA SER A 533 -15.86 -10.48 29.89
C SER A 533 -15.44 -11.02 28.52
N TRP A 534 -15.28 -12.33 28.39
CA TRP A 534 -14.93 -12.98 27.12
C TRP A 534 -16.02 -12.82 26.07
N ASP A 535 -17.29 -12.90 26.49
CA ASP A 535 -18.45 -12.88 25.59
C ASP A 535 -18.79 -11.48 25.09
N ILE A 536 -18.63 -10.45 25.93
CA ILE A 536 -18.93 -9.05 25.55
C ILE A 536 -17.78 -8.36 24.82
N THR A 537 -16.56 -8.88 24.91
CA THR A 537 -15.39 -8.28 24.26
C THR A 537 -15.17 -8.86 22.86
N PRO A 538 -14.60 -8.08 21.93
CA PRO A 538 -14.35 -8.55 20.58
C PRO A 538 -13.32 -9.69 20.56
N ASN A 539 -13.37 -10.53 19.52
CA ASN A 539 -12.41 -11.60 19.26
C ASN A 539 -11.52 -11.34 18.02
N HIS A 540 -11.68 -10.17 17.37
CA HIS A 540 -10.95 -9.82 16.15
C HIS A 540 -10.44 -8.37 16.16
N SER A 541 -9.31 -8.14 15.48
CA SER A 541 -8.64 -6.85 15.32
C SER A 541 -9.19 -5.97 14.18
N ASN A 542 -10.29 -6.37 13.51
CA ASN A 542 -10.87 -5.64 12.37
C ASN A 542 -10.99 -4.12 12.59
N LEU A 543 -11.27 -3.70 13.84
CA LEU A 543 -11.32 -2.28 14.21
C LEU A 543 -10.00 -1.57 13.90
N VAL A 544 -8.90 -2.13 14.38
CA VAL A 544 -7.55 -1.57 14.25
C VAL A 544 -7.11 -1.64 12.80
N GLU A 545 -7.30 -2.78 12.13
CA GLU A 545 -7.01 -2.95 10.70
C GLU A 545 -7.76 -1.93 9.82
N THR A 546 -9.05 -1.71 10.08
CA THR A 546 -9.84 -0.71 9.35
C THR A 546 -9.39 0.71 9.66
N ALA A 547 -9.05 0.99 10.92
CA ALA A 547 -8.53 2.29 11.33
C ALA A 547 -7.18 2.59 10.66
N HIS A 548 -6.32 1.58 10.51
CA HIS A 548 -5.06 1.65 9.78
C HIS A 548 -5.27 1.90 8.30
N ALA A 549 -6.13 1.11 7.64
CA ALA A 549 -6.40 1.28 6.22
C ALA A 549 -6.93 2.69 5.90
N SER A 550 -7.88 3.20 6.70
CA SER A 550 -8.39 4.58 6.58
C SER A 550 -7.29 5.61 6.81
N ARG A 551 -6.48 5.44 7.87
CA ARG A 551 -5.39 6.37 8.20
C ARG A 551 -4.32 6.42 7.10
N ASN A 552 -3.92 5.27 6.56
CA ASN A 552 -2.95 5.19 5.47
C ASN A 552 -3.49 5.81 4.17
N ALA A 553 -4.77 5.60 3.86
CA ALA A 553 -5.43 6.22 2.71
C ALA A 553 -5.52 7.75 2.83
N GLU A 554 -5.72 8.28 4.04
CA GLU A 554 -5.87 9.71 4.29
C GLU A 554 -4.53 10.45 4.41
N THR A 555 -3.50 9.83 4.99
CA THR A 555 -2.23 10.51 5.33
C THR A 555 -1.00 10.07 4.53
N SER A 556 -1.17 9.12 3.59
CA SER A 556 -0.07 8.46 2.87
C SER A 556 0.83 7.61 3.78
N ILE A 557 1.76 6.87 3.16
CA ILE A 557 2.77 6.00 3.80
C ILE A 557 4.19 6.50 3.50
N GLY A 558 5.18 6.10 4.31
CA GLY A 558 6.58 6.50 4.12
C GLY A 558 6.86 8.01 4.28
N VAL A 559 6.13 8.68 5.17
CA VAL A 559 6.32 10.12 5.45
C VAL A 559 7.28 10.34 6.63
N GLY A 560 7.95 11.49 6.69
CA GLY A 560 8.84 11.83 7.81
C GLY A 560 8.10 11.88 9.16
N LEU A 561 8.77 11.52 10.26
CA LEU A 561 8.17 11.35 11.59
C LEU A 561 7.33 12.54 12.06
N LEU A 562 7.90 13.75 12.03
CA LEU A 562 7.18 14.96 12.46
C LEU A 562 5.97 15.24 11.57
N THR A 563 6.10 15.06 10.25
CA THR A 563 5.00 15.20 9.29
C THR A 563 3.87 14.21 9.61
N ALA A 564 4.20 12.95 9.91
CA ALA A 564 3.22 11.93 10.28
C ALA A 564 2.46 12.31 11.56
N ILE A 565 3.14 12.90 12.54
CA ILE A 565 2.55 13.37 13.79
C ILE A 565 1.61 14.54 13.54
N LEU A 566 2.04 15.56 12.79
CA LEU A 566 1.21 16.72 12.45
C LEU A 566 -0.03 16.35 11.64
N GLN A 567 0.09 15.44 10.66
CA GLN A 567 -1.06 14.92 9.93
C GLN A 567 -2.03 14.15 10.83
N SER A 568 -1.51 13.41 11.82
CA SER A 568 -2.34 12.70 12.80
C SER A 568 -3.07 13.68 13.71
N GLN A 569 -2.40 14.74 14.16
CA GLN A 569 -3.00 15.81 14.96
C GLN A 569 -4.16 16.48 14.21
N LEU A 570 -3.97 16.87 12.95
CA LEU A 570 -5.03 17.48 12.14
C LEU A 570 -6.26 16.57 12.01
N ARG A 571 -6.05 15.28 11.78
CA ARG A 571 -7.12 14.29 11.68
C ARG A 571 -7.85 14.09 13.02
N ASP A 572 -7.10 13.99 14.10
CA ASP A 572 -7.68 13.75 15.43
C ASP A 572 -8.41 15.01 15.94
N ASN A 573 -7.93 16.22 15.63
CA ASN A 573 -8.66 17.47 15.86
C ASN A 573 -10.01 17.49 15.14
N ALA A 574 -10.05 17.06 13.87
CA ALA A 574 -11.29 16.97 13.11
C ALA A 574 -12.27 15.95 13.72
N LYS A 575 -11.76 14.82 14.25
CA LYS A 575 -12.58 13.83 14.97
C LYS A 575 -13.08 14.34 16.32
N ALA A 576 -12.25 15.06 17.07
CA ALA A 576 -12.65 15.65 18.34
C ALA A 576 -13.75 16.70 18.14
N ALA A 577 -13.63 17.53 17.09
CA ALA A 577 -14.69 18.46 16.69
C ALA A 577 -15.99 17.72 16.29
N GLU A 578 -15.89 16.60 15.57
CA GLU A 578 -17.04 15.75 15.24
C GLU A 578 -17.70 15.15 16.49
N LEU A 579 -16.92 14.65 17.44
CA LEU A 579 -17.39 14.15 18.74
C LEU A 579 -18.17 15.22 19.52
N LEU A 580 -17.61 16.43 19.63
CA LEU A 580 -18.27 17.55 20.30
C LEU A 580 -19.59 17.94 19.61
N GLN A 581 -19.62 17.94 18.27
CA GLN A 581 -20.86 18.20 17.54
C GLN A 581 -21.92 17.13 17.79
N ILE A 582 -21.53 15.86 17.87
CA ILE A 582 -22.44 14.75 18.20
C ILE A 582 -23.00 14.94 19.62
N GLU A 583 -22.16 15.28 20.59
CA GLU A 583 -22.59 15.51 21.96
C GLU A 583 -23.52 16.73 22.08
N GLN A 584 -23.24 17.81 21.36
CA GLN A 584 -24.05 19.04 21.41
C GLN A 584 -25.37 18.92 20.65
N LYS A 585 -25.36 18.28 19.48
CA LYS A 585 -26.51 18.27 18.57
C LYS A 585 -27.30 16.96 18.60
N GLY A 586 -26.76 15.89 19.18
CA GLY A 586 -27.34 14.54 19.14
C GLY A 586 -27.36 13.89 17.76
N VAL A 587 -26.86 14.57 16.71
CA VAL A 587 -26.92 14.11 15.32
C VAL A 587 -25.57 13.52 14.92
N MET A 588 -25.52 12.20 14.70
CA MET A 588 -24.36 11.55 14.09
C MET A 588 -24.34 11.82 12.58
N ARG A 589 -23.15 12.11 12.05
CA ARG A 589 -22.95 12.29 10.60
C ARG A 589 -23.30 11.00 9.87
N LYS A 590 -24.19 11.07 8.87
CA LYS A 590 -24.54 9.95 7.98
C LYS A 590 -23.31 9.61 7.11
N ARG A 591 -22.43 8.70 7.55
CA ARG A 591 -21.40 8.11 6.67
C ARG A 591 -21.98 6.84 6.06
N TRP A 592 -21.77 6.70 4.76
CA TRP A 592 -22.25 5.67 3.84
C TRP A 592 -21.84 4.23 4.23
N ASN A 593 -22.32 3.70 5.38
CA ASN A 593 -22.02 2.34 5.87
C ASN A 593 -23.11 1.77 6.79
N GLY A 594 -24.36 2.24 6.68
CA GLY A 594 -25.52 1.64 7.35
C GLY A 594 -25.73 0.16 6.94
N VAL A 595 -26.56 -0.57 7.68
CA VAL A 595 -26.88 -1.99 7.39
C VAL A 595 -27.36 -2.15 5.95
N GLY A 596 -28.33 -1.33 5.52
CA GLY A 596 -28.86 -1.37 4.14
C GLY A 596 -27.82 -1.11 3.03
N GLU A 597 -26.88 -0.17 3.21
CA GLU A 597 -25.83 0.05 2.20
C GLU A 597 -24.78 -1.09 2.23
N ARG A 598 -24.51 -1.69 3.40
CA ARG A 598 -23.66 -2.88 3.53
C ARG A 598 -24.29 -4.10 2.88
N GLU A 599 -25.58 -4.32 3.06
CA GLU A 599 -26.34 -5.38 2.41
C GLU A 599 -26.37 -5.18 0.91
N LYS A 600 -26.60 -3.96 0.43
CA LYS A 600 -26.50 -3.60 -0.98
C LYS A 600 -25.11 -3.88 -1.55
N LEU A 601 -24.03 -3.45 -0.88
CA LEU A 601 -22.66 -3.74 -1.31
C LEU A 601 -22.31 -5.23 -1.22
N SER A 602 -22.86 -5.96 -0.23
CA SER A 602 -22.68 -7.40 -0.07
C SER A 602 -23.40 -8.18 -1.17
N ALA A 603 -24.64 -7.81 -1.47
CA ALA A 603 -25.43 -8.32 -2.58
C ALA A 603 -24.72 -8.05 -3.90
N GLN A 604 -24.22 -6.83 -4.12
CA GLN A 604 -23.40 -6.49 -5.29
C GLN A 604 -22.14 -7.37 -5.40
N ARG A 605 -21.41 -7.59 -4.30
CA ARG A 605 -20.26 -8.51 -4.28
C ARG A 605 -20.66 -9.96 -4.55
N LYS A 606 -21.83 -10.41 -4.07
CA LYS A 606 -22.36 -11.76 -4.34
C LYS A 606 -22.72 -11.89 -5.82
N VAL A 607 -23.45 -10.93 -6.39
CA VAL A 607 -23.79 -10.86 -7.82
C VAL A 607 -22.53 -10.83 -8.68
N TRP A 608 -21.53 -10.04 -8.32
CA TRP A 608 -20.28 -9.96 -9.07
C TRP A 608 -19.48 -11.27 -9.02
N ARG A 609 -19.44 -11.94 -7.85
CA ARG A 609 -18.85 -13.29 -7.73
C ARG A 609 -19.59 -14.32 -8.57
N MET A 610 -20.92 -14.31 -8.55
CA MET A 610 -21.74 -15.20 -9.37
C MET A 610 -21.50 -14.96 -10.86
N ARG A 611 -21.51 -13.70 -11.32
CA ARG A 611 -21.21 -13.32 -12.71
C ARG A 611 -19.83 -13.78 -13.14
N LYS A 612 -18.80 -13.58 -12.31
CA LYS A 612 -17.44 -14.08 -12.59
C LYS A 612 -17.37 -15.60 -12.63
N SER A 613 -18.10 -16.29 -11.76
CA SER A 613 -18.17 -17.76 -11.75
C SER A 613 -18.89 -18.28 -12.99
N ALA A 614 -19.98 -17.65 -13.42
CA ALA A 614 -20.72 -18.00 -14.63
C ALA A 614 -19.85 -17.82 -15.88
N ILE A 615 -19.23 -16.65 -16.05
CA ILE A 615 -18.29 -16.38 -17.16
C ILE A 615 -17.14 -17.40 -17.17
N ARG A 616 -16.58 -17.73 -16.00
CA ARG A 616 -15.53 -18.75 -15.91
C ARG A 616 -16.03 -20.13 -16.30
N THR A 617 -17.24 -20.50 -15.91
CA THR A 617 -17.84 -21.81 -16.22
C THR A 617 -18.10 -21.95 -17.72
N ASP A 618 -18.60 -20.88 -18.34
CA ASP A 618 -18.80 -20.78 -19.78
C ASP A 618 -17.47 -20.93 -20.55
N GLN A 619 -16.45 -20.17 -20.16
CA GLN A 619 -15.10 -20.25 -20.73
C GLN A 619 -14.46 -21.63 -20.58
N LEU A 620 -14.69 -22.32 -19.46
CA LEU A 620 -14.24 -23.70 -19.26
C LEU A 620 -14.99 -24.69 -20.15
N THR A 621 -16.30 -24.49 -20.32
CA THR A 621 -17.15 -25.34 -21.18
C THR A 621 -16.72 -25.23 -22.64
N SER A 622 -16.47 -24.02 -23.15
CA SER A 622 -15.92 -23.81 -24.50
C SER A 622 -14.52 -24.40 -24.66
N PHE A 623 -13.69 -24.33 -23.62
CA PHE A 623 -12.36 -24.94 -23.64
C PHE A 623 -12.43 -26.48 -23.72
N GLU A 624 -13.37 -27.09 -22.99
CA GLU A 624 -13.60 -28.54 -23.02
C GLU A 624 -14.18 -28.99 -24.38
N SER A 625 -15.11 -28.24 -24.97
CA SER A 625 -15.68 -28.56 -26.29
C SER A 625 -14.63 -28.50 -27.40
N LEU A 626 -13.79 -27.46 -27.43
CA LEU A 626 -12.69 -27.34 -28.39
C LEU A 626 -11.66 -28.45 -28.23
N LYS A 627 -11.41 -28.90 -26.99
CA LYS A 627 -10.51 -30.03 -26.72
C LYS A 627 -11.11 -31.35 -27.23
N ALA A 628 -12.42 -31.55 -27.07
CA ALA A 628 -13.12 -32.72 -27.57
C ALA A 628 -13.16 -32.75 -29.11
N GLU A 629 -13.45 -31.61 -29.75
CA GLU A 629 -13.40 -31.43 -31.20
C GLU A 629 -12.01 -31.76 -31.74
N ARG A 630 -10.95 -31.29 -31.07
CA ARG A 630 -9.56 -31.61 -31.40
C ARG A 630 -9.26 -33.11 -31.35
N SER A 631 -9.74 -33.83 -30.34
CA SER A 631 -9.54 -35.28 -30.26
C SER A 631 -10.27 -36.05 -31.37
N SER A 632 -11.55 -35.74 -31.62
CA SER A 632 -12.33 -36.39 -32.69
C SER A 632 -11.66 -36.18 -34.06
N SER A 633 -11.27 -34.93 -34.30
CA SER A 633 -10.51 -34.52 -35.46
C SER A 633 -9.23 -35.34 -35.69
N ILE A 634 -8.45 -35.59 -34.64
CA ILE A 634 -7.20 -36.37 -34.75
C ILE A 634 -7.49 -37.83 -35.11
N GLU A 635 -8.59 -38.39 -34.61
CA GLU A 635 -9.03 -39.74 -34.93
C GLU A 635 -9.52 -39.87 -36.37
N GLU A 636 -10.33 -38.91 -36.84
CA GLU A 636 -10.80 -38.83 -38.23
C GLU A 636 -9.64 -38.72 -39.23
N ASN A 637 -8.62 -37.90 -38.94
CA ASN A 637 -7.44 -37.78 -39.80
C ASN A 637 -6.63 -39.08 -39.86
N LYS A 638 -6.55 -39.84 -38.75
CA LYS A 638 -5.91 -41.17 -38.77
C LYS A 638 -6.69 -42.13 -39.67
N ALA A 639 -8.02 -42.12 -39.61
CA ALA A 639 -8.87 -42.95 -40.47
C ALA A 639 -8.72 -42.56 -41.95
N SER A 640 -8.69 -41.27 -42.28
CA SER A 640 -8.45 -40.76 -43.65
C SER A 640 -7.10 -41.22 -44.22
N VAL A 641 -6.02 -41.15 -43.42
CA VAL A 641 -4.69 -41.66 -43.81
C VAL A 641 -4.69 -43.18 -44.03
N GLN A 642 -5.49 -43.92 -43.27
CA GLN A 642 -5.65 -45.37 -43.49
C GLN A 642 -6.39 -45.67 -44.80
N ARG A 643 -7.46 -44.93 -45.12
CA ARG A 643 -8.19 -45.06 -46.40
C ARG A 643 -7.30 -44.78 -47.60
N GLU A 644 -6.50 -43.72 -47.56
CA GLU A 644 -5.54 -43.42 -48.64
C GLU A 644 -4.56 -44.59 -48.88
N LYS A 645 -4.05 -45.22 -47.82
CA LYS A 645 -3.15 -46.37 -47.96
C LYS A 645 -3.82 -47.57 -48.63
N ILE A 646 -5.10 -47.81 -48.32
CA ILE A 646 -5.90 -48.87 -48.94
C ILE A 646 -6.05 -48.58 -50.44
N PHE A 647 -6.52 -47.38 -50.81
CA PHE A 647 -6.68 -46.99 -52.21
C PHE A 647 -5.36 -47.02 -52.99
N GLN A 648 -4.24 -46.60 -52.39
CA GLN A 648 -2.92 -46.71 -53.01
C GLN A 648 -2.49 -48.17 -53.23
N SER A 649 -2.82 -49.07 -52.32
CA SER A 649 -2.53 -50.50 -52.49
C SER A 649 -3.39 -51.14 -53.58
N GLU A 650 -4.66 -50.74 -53.69
CA GLU A 650 -5.59 -51.19 -54.74
C GLU A 650 -5.18 -50.67 -56.11
N ILE A 651 -4.83 -49.38 -56.22
CA ILE A 651 -4.29 -48.80 -57.47
C ILE A 651 -3.05 -49.56 -57.91
N LYS A 652 -2.15 -49.91 -56.98
CA LYS A 652 -0.94 -50.67 -57.31
C LYS A 652 -1.26 -52.08 -57.83
N SER A 653 -2.23 -52.77 -57.22
CA SER A 653 -2.70 -54.07 -57.69
C SER A 653 -3.29 -53.97 -59.10
N LEU A 654 -4.16 -52.99 -59.33
CA LEU A 654 -4.79 -52.76 -60.64
C LEU A 654 -3.77 -52.38 -61.72
N GLN A 655 -2.73 -51.62 -61.36
CA GLN A 655 -1.60 -51.30 -62.25
C GLN A 655 -0.76 -52.52 -62.59
N ASP A 656 -0.58 -53.45 -61.65
CA ASP A 656 0.15 -54.70 -61.89
C ASP A 656 -0.67 -55.67 -62.76
N ASP A 657 -1.99 -55.72 -62.59
CA ASP A 657 -2.91 -56.49 -63.46
C ASP A 657 -2.95 -55.92 -64.89
N MET A 658 -2.93 -54.59 -65.03
CA MET A 658 -2.90 -53.92 -66.34
C MET A 658 -1.59 -54.11 -67.12
N LYS A 659 -0.48 -54.45 -66.44
CA LYS A 659 0.77 -54.84 -67.12
C LYS A 659 0.71 -56.24 -67.73
N LEU A 660 -0.18 -57.09 -67.24
CA LEU A 660 -0.38 -58.46 -67.75
C LEU A 660 -1.34 -58.48 -68.96
N ASP A 661 -2.24 -57.50 -69.07
CA ASP A 661 -3.18 -57.36 -70.19
C ASP A 661 -3.42 -55.87 -70.54
N THR A 662 -2.73 -55.40 -71.59
CA THR A 662 -2.56 -53.97 -71.90
C THR A 662 -3.80 -53.27 -72.47
N HIS A 663 -4.89 -54.00 -72.77
CA HIS A 663 -6.04 -53.48 -73.52
C HIS A 663 -7.36 -53.41 -72.70
N ARG A 664 -7.27 -53.29 -71.37
CA ARG A 664 -8.39 -53.28 -70.42
C ARG A 664 -8.78 -51.86 -69.97
N SER A 665 -9.69 -51.22 -70.70
CA SER A 665 -10.18 -49.85 -70.41
C SER A 665 -10.95 -49.72 -69.10
N ASP A 666 -11.54 -50.82 -68.63
CA ASP A 666 -12.24 -50.98 -67.35
C ASP A 666 -11.32 -50.77 -66.13
N LEU A 667 -10.10 -51.31 -66.17
CA LEU A 667 -9.11 -51.12 -65.10
C LEU A 667 -8.59 -49.68 -65.04
N GLN A 668 -8.43 -49.04 -66.19
CA GLN A 668 -8.01 -47.64 -66.28
C GLN A 668 -9.08 -46.69 -65.71
N GLU A 669 -10.36 -46.99 -65.91
CA GLU A 669 -11.47 -46.24 -65.31
C GLU A 669 -11.49 -46.38 -63.78
N GLN A 670 -11.27 -47.59 -63.25
CA GLN A 670 -11.19 -47.83 -61.80
C GLN A 670 -10.00 -47.11 -61.14
N ILE A 671 -8.83 -47.09 -61.79
CA ILE A 671 -7.66 -46.34 -61.31
C ILE A 671 -7.96 -44.84 -61.25
N ASN A 672 -8.69 -44.30 -62.24
CA ASN A 672 -9.06 -42.88 -62.26
C ASN A 672 -10.06 -42.54 -61.14
N ILE A 673 -11.02 -43.43 -60.84
CA ILE A 673 -11.97 -43.26 -59.74
C ILE A 673 -11.24 -43.25 -58.39
N LEU A 674 -10.41 -44.26 -58.11
CA LEU A 674 -9.64 -44.33 -56.86
C LEU A 674 -8.65 -43.16 -56.71
N SER A 675 -8.09 -42.68 -57.81
CA SER A 675 -7.22 -41.49 -57.80
C SER A 675 -7.98 -40.23 -57.41
N ARG A 676 -9.23 -40.08 -57.88
CA ARG A 676 -10.12 -38.98 -57.49
C ARG A 676 -10.48 -39.06 -56.01
N GLU A 677 -10.79 -40.23 -55.49
CA GLU A 677 -11.09 -40.44 -54.06
C GLU A 677 -9.88 -40.11 -53.16
N ILE A 678 -8.66 -40.43 -53.60
CA ILE A 678 -7.43 -40.02 -52.90
C ILE A 678 -7.30 -38.49 -52.85
N ASP A 679 -7.63 -37.79 -53.94
CA ASP A 679 -7.54 -36.33 -54.00
C ASP A 679 -8.63 -35.66 -53.14
N GLU A 680 -9.84 -36.21 -53.09
CA GLU A 680 -10.89 -35.78 -52.15
C GLU A 680 -10.47 -35.94 -50.68
N GLU A 681 -9.83 -37.07 -50.33
CA GLU A 681 -9.27 -37.28 -48.98
C GLU A 681 -8.10 -36.34 -48.66
N LYS A 682 -7.28 -35.96 -49.65
CA LYS A 682 -6.24 -34.93 -49.47
C LYS A 682 -6.84 -33.55 -49.24
N ASP A 683 -7.93 -33.21 -49.94
CA ASP A 683 -8.64 -31.95 -49.78
C ASP A 683 -9.34 -31.84 -48.42
N ALA A 684 -10.02 -32.90 -47.98
CA ALA A 684 -10.57 -32.99 -46.63
C ALA A 684 -9.49 -32.76 -45.56
N ARG A 685 -8.30 -33.37 -45.73
CA ARG A 685 -7.16 -33.17 -44.81
C ARG A 685 -6.53 -31.79 -44.87
N ARG A 686 -6.62 -31.08 -46.01
CA ARG A 686 -6.19 -29.67 -46.11
C ARG A 686 -7.12 -28.77 -45.31
N ALA A 687 -8.44 -28.92 -45.49
CA ALA A 687 -9.45 -28.18 -44.71
C ALA A 687 -9.32 -28.46 -43.21
N TRP A 688 -9.11 -29.73 -42.85
CA TRP A 688 -8.92 -30.16 -41.47
C TRP A 688 -7.71 -29.51 -40.79
N ARG A 689 -6.56 -29.45 -41.49
CA ARG A 689 -5.34 -28.81 -40.97
C ARG A 689 -5.54 -27.32 -40.66
N LEU A 690 -6.32 -26.62 -41.47
CA LEU A 690 -6.68 -25.23 -41.23
C LEU A 690 -7.53 -25.09 -39.96
N ARG A 691 -8.57 -25.94 -39.81
CA ARG A 691 -9.42 -25.96 -38.60
C ARG A 691 -8.63 -26.32 -37.34
N GLN A 692 -7.70 -27.27 -37.42
CA GLN A 692 -6.82 -27.62 -36.29
C GLN A 692 -5.94 -26.45 -35.86
N THR A 693 -5.40 -25.70 -36.82
CA THR A 693 -4.59 -24.51 -36.53
C THR A 693 -5.42 -23.44 -35.81
N GLU A 694 -6.67 -23.26 -36.24
CA GLU A 694 -7.62 -22.34 -35.59
C GLU A 694 -7.95 -22.78 -34.16
N ILE A 695 -8.30 -24.06 -33.95
CA ILE A 695 -8.58 -24.62 -32.61
C ILE A 695 -7.36 -24.47 -31.69
N ASP A 696 -6.15 -24.73 -32.19
CA ASP A 696 -4.92 -24.61 -31.39
C ASP A 696 -4.66 -23.16 -30.97
N LEU A 697 -4.89 -22.18 -31.86
CA LEU A 697 -4.80 -20.76 -31.54
C LEU A 697 -5.85 -20.34 -30.50
N GLU A 698 -7.08 -20.84 -30.59
CA GLU A 698 -8.13 -20.57 -29.61
C GLU A 698 -7.81 -21.18 -28.24
N LEU A 699 -7.38 -22.44 -28.19
CA LEU A 699 -6.94 -23.09 -26.95
C LEU A 699 -5.77 -22.34 -26.30
N GLU A 700 -4.83 -21.84 -27.09
CA GLU A 700 -3.72 -21.03 -26.60
C GLU A 700 -4.17 -19.66 -26.08
N ARG A 701 -5.11 -19.01 -26.78
CA ARG A 701 -5.76 -17.77 -26.32
C ARG A 701 -6.46 -17.96 -24.97
N PHE A 702 -7.18 -19.05 -24.78
CA PHE A 702 -7.82 -19.38 -23.50
C PHE A 702 -6.78 -19.56 -22.38
N ARG A 703 -5.68 -20.30 -22.64
CA ARG A 703 -4.60 -20.55 -21.67
C ARG A 703 -3.80 -19.31 -21.27
N LYS A 704 -3.53 -18.41 -22.23
CA LYS A 704 -2.77 -17.17 -21.98
C LYS A 704 -3.64 -16.02 -21.47
N GLY A 705 -4.96 -16.08 -21.68
CA GLY A 705 -5.90 -15.04 -21.26
C GLY A 705 -6.82 -15.50 -20.12
N PRO A 706 -8.11 -15.77 -20.40
CA PRO A 706 -9.15 -15.93 -19.38
C PRO A 706 -8.93 -17.09 -18.40
N LEU A 707 -8.20 -18.13 -18.79
CA LEU A 707 -7.92 -19.31 -17.96
C LEU A 707 -6.47 -19.38 -17.46
N ALA A 708 -5.70 -18.30 -17.58
CA ALA A 708 -4.31 -18.26 -17.12
C ALA A 708 -4.21 -18.57 -15.61
N GLY A 709 -3.38 -19.57 -15.26
CA GLY A 709 -3.16 -20.00 -13.87
C GLY A 709 -4.27 -20.85 -13.25
N VAL A 710 -5.32 -21.22 -14.01
CA VAL A 710 -6.41 -22.09 -13.54
C VAL A 710 -6.03 -23.56 -13.72
N ARG A 711 -6.26 -24.41 -12.71
CA ARG A 711 -6.11 -25.88 -12.84
C ARG A 711 -7.31 -26.46 -13.59
N ILE A 712 -7.07 -26.95 -14.81
CA ILE A 712 -8.12 -27.46 -15.72
C ILE A 712 -8.44 -28.94 -15.46
N SER A 713 -7.56 -29.70 -14.80
CA SER A 713 -7.80 -31.11 -14.45
C SER A 713 -8.40 -31.23 -13.04
N GLY A 714 -9.72 -31.52 -12.95
CA GLY A 714 -10.31 -31.96 -11.67
C GLY A 714 -11.79 -31.68 -11.39
N ARG A 715 -12.69 -31.56 -12.38
CA ARG A 715 -14.14 -31.47 -12.10
C ARG A 715 -14.83 -32.83 -12.21
N ARG A 716 -15.52 -33.26 -11.13
CA ARG A 716 -16.62 -34.22 -11.21
C ARG A 716 -17.86 -33.50 -11.76
N PRO A 717 -18.64 -34.10 -12.66
CA PRO A 717 -19.89 -33.51 -13.13
C PRO A 717 -20.86 -33.40 -11.95
N THR A 718 -21.20 -32.18 -11.55
CA THR A 718 -22.29 -31.93 -10.62
C THR A 718 -23.60 -31.95 -11.40
N GLY A 719 -24.24 -33.11 -11.45
CA GLY A 719 -25.63 -33.21 -11.89
C GLY A 719 -26.55 -32.51 -10.91
N ARG A 720 -26.94 -31.27 -11.21
CA ARG A 720 -28.24 -30.71 -10.82
C ARG A 720 -28.75 -29.88 -12.00
N PRO A 721 -29.93 -30.20 -12.56
CA PRO A 721 -30.58 -29.34 -13.54
C PRO A 721 -30.91 -27.99 -12.87
N LEU A 722 -30.67 -26.91 -13.59
CA LEU A 722 -31.16 -25.57 -13.29
C LEU A 722 -32.62 -25.49 -13.74
N GLU A 723 -33.52 -26.11 -13.00
CA GLU A 723 -34.96 -25.94 -13.17
C GLU A 723 -35.54 -25.67 -11.77
N ASP A 724 -35.56 -24.39 -11.36
CA ASP A 724 -36.65 -23.79 -10.54
C ASP A 724 -36.35 -22.37 -10.03
N GLU A 725 -35.10 -21.90 -9.98
CA GLU A 725 -34.82 -20.57 -9.39
C GLU A 725 -34.93 -19.39 -10.39
N THR A 726 -35.07 -19.67 -11.68
CA THR A 726 -35.15 -18.64 -12.74
C THR A 726 -36.53 -17.96 -12.82
N ALA A 727 -37.60 -18.59 -12.31
CA ALA A 727 -38.95 -18.04 -12.38
C ALA A 727 -39.20 -16.88 -11.39
N ILE A 728 -38.50 -16.87 -10.25
CA ILE A 728 -38.73 -15.89 -9.18
C ILE A 728 -38.03 -14.55 -9.47
N TYR A 729 -36.95 -14.55 -10.27
CA TYR A 729 -36.16 -13.34 -10.55
C TYR A 729 -36.57 -12.57 -11.82
N ILE A 730 -37.34 -13.19 -12.73
CA ILE A 730 -37.84 -12.51 -13.94
C ILE A 730 -38.98 -11.54 -13.59
N GLY A 731 -39.86 -11.88 -12.64
CA GLY A 731 -40.93 -10.99 -12.18
C GLY A 731 -40.45 -9.71 -11.49
N VAL A 732 -39.27 -9.73 -10.87
CA VAL A 732 -38.67 -8.53 -10.24
C VAL A 732 -38.01 -7.61 -11.27
N LEU A 733 -37.51 -8.16 -12.37
CA LEU A 733 -36.89 -7.40 -13.47
C LEU A 733 -37.94 -6.72 -14.37
N GLU A 734 -39.11 -7.34 -14.59
CA GLU A 734 -40.21 -6.70 -15.33
C GLU A 734 -40.86 -5.54 -14.55
N MET A 735 -40.97 -5.63 -13.22
CA MET A 735 -41.46 -4.51 -12.39
C MET A 735 -40.50 -3.32 -12.33
N LEU A 736 -39.18 -3.54 -12.40
CA LEU A 736 -38.19 -2.46 -12.43
C LEU A 736 -38.13 -1.74 -13.79
N LEU A 737 -38.43 -2.42 -14.89
CA LEU A 737 -38.45 -1.83 -16.23
C LEU A 737 -39.68 -0.93 -16.46
N ILE A 738 -40.83 -1.22 -15.84
CA ILE A 738 -42.02 -0.36 -15.92
C ILE A 738 -41.83 0.97 -15.15
N SER A 739 -41.00 0.98 -14.11
CA SER A 739 -40.70 2.19 -13.34
C SER A 739 -39.80 3.22 -14.06
N HIS A 740 -39.18 2.84 -15.19
CA HIS A 740 -38.25 3.70 -15.92
C HIS A 740 -38.85 4.38 -17.17
N GLN A 741 -40.14 4.16 -17.45
CA GLN A 741 -40.90 4.82 -18.53
C GLN A 741 -41.99 5.80 -18.05
N ILE A 742 -42.08 6.04 -16.73
CA ILE A 742 -42.89 7.13 -16.18
C ILE A 742 -42.00 7.96 -15.23
N LEU A 743 -41.09 8.73 -15.83
CA LEU A 743 -40.43 9.91 -15.25
C LEU A 743 -40.14 10.91 -16.37
#